data_AF-A0A972L9V2-F1
#
_entry.id   AF-A0A972L9V2-F1
#
_cell.length_a   1.000
_cell.length_b   1.000
_cell.length_c   1.000
_cell.angle_alpha   90.00
_cell.angle_beta   90.00
_cell.angle_gamma   90.00
#
_symmetry.space_group_name_H-M   'P 1'
#
loop_
_entity.id
_entity.type
_entity.pdbx_description
1 polymer ?
#
loop_
_entity_poly.entity_id
_entity_poly.type
_entity_poly.pdbx_seq_one_letter_code
_entity_poly.pdbx_strand_id
1 'polypeptide(L)'
;MKVTTETGRTEPAEKSRWAGILPIAKVLLIVALSVVMTYVVTTKYLASDKLSKWAKQHGHSVLQDNGQLRSALLKVPARIVSDAKLPELVVDVKFKDMQKLQKKRLAALKRGFLIQTGDDLVPAKIRFGGQTIKVKARLKGDLVDHLQGDKWSFRIHVKGKNHLFGMRRFSIQHPAVRGYQGELLFLETLRHLGVLAPRYLFANVVVNGRDIGVMAIEEHFSKELLEKNGRKESVIIRFDESFVWEAKDGNRAGLAGAFDSYLNTPIDAFRSSQIKASPTLTRDYAIAGGLLRGFVNGLLPPSEVFDAELMGHFLAATELWGSWHSLSWRNMRFYYNPISARLEPIGFDSNIEHRSGINRRNDFGEPIVAVMRDALLNDAAIYAVYRATLGVLAKELDSGVLTNLLAEKQKEVLPALQKEFFLLQPFKLDELIQRAKLLSQASDDSLRAQAFNAYPTLLQAYLLKDEKGPYLELINAVPQRVAVQSLQWLAKGGAHNAAFEAVEPQQFPLLLAGTPLRTLPHSTRIYYKAPRGDEPVTLQVVSNIVGEARRYTTQARADYFVPLDKNPQPNSTLEAQLALHPFLKVSADNRRIEVSAGEWVVEGSIVIPKGYRFFIGEGTTLRFAPRGSIVSHSAVEFHGSAAAPIVLEGLPTETGDDGWSGLVVLSAEDDSSWQHVIVRRTTGMSWPNWSLTGGVTFYRSDITIKNSRFEDSRGEDALNIVHAKFELKDIEIIDTASDAFDGDFVNGRVIGGLFQGIGHAGGGDGVDISGSDIEVIGTRFIDVNDKSLSVGEGSSMVASSVTISQTGTGAASKDGSKLEIKDSTIEGAQVANLMAYMKKPEYGGATIDAENMQFVGDVVAARAQLGSRITIDGNAVESEDVDVKNLYKTVMKKGAR
;
A
#
# COMPACT_ATOMS: atom_id res chain seq x y z
N MET A 1 66.83 -38.68 -38.98
CA MET A 1 65.78 -37.67 -39.26
C MET A 1 64.53 -38.07 -38.49
N LYS A 2 63.83 -37.14 -37.83
CA LYS A 2 62.63 -37.30 -36.96
C LYS A 2 62.37 -38.68 -36.30
N VAL A 3 62.47 -38.69 -34.96
CA VAL A 3 61.85 -39.69 -34.08
C VAL A 3 60.63 -39.05 -33.41
N THR A 4 59.48 -39.73 -33.38
CA THR A 4 58.58 -39.96 -32.22
C THR A 4 57.23 -40.52 -32.68
N THR A 5 56.82 -41.65 -32.10
CA THR A 5 55.42 -42.12 -32.01
C THR A 5 55.21 -42.70 -30.62
N GLU A 6 54.01 -42.53 -30.07
CA GLU A 6 53.73 -42.79 -28.66
C GLU A 6 53.49 -44.28 -28.34
N THR A 7 53.91 -44.71 -27.16
CA THR A 7 53.40 -45.91 -26.50
C THR A 7 53.17 -45.59 -25.02
N GLY A 8 51.92 -45.70 -24.55
CA GLY A 8 51.55 -45.25 -23.21
C GLY A 8 52.15 -46.06 -22.06
N ARG A 9 52.23 -45.43 -20.88
CA ARG A 9 52.42 -46.10 -19.59
C ARG A 9 51.35 -45.64 -18.61
N THR A 10 50.78 -46.60 -17.89
CA THR A 10 49.84 -46.37 -16.78
C THR A 10 50.61 -46.02 -15.50
N GLU A 11 50.27 -44.92 -14.84
CA GLU A 11 50.75 -44.62 -13.48
C GLU A 11 49.80 -45.15 -12.38
N PRO A 12 50.28 -45.37 -11.14
CA PRO A 12 49.54 -46.12 -10.11
C PRO A 12 48.57 -45.27 -9.27
N ALA A 13 47.68 -45.96 -8.56
CA ALA A 13 46.62 -45.35 -7.77
C ALA A 13 47.05 -44.94 -6.33
N GLU A 14 47.66 -43.76 -6.16
CA GLU A 14 47.88 -43.17 -4.81
C GLU A 14 46.86 -42.08 -4.40
N LYS A 15 46.06 -41.54 -5.34
CA LYS A 15 45.15 -40.40 -5.04
C LYS A 15 43.94 -40.75 -4.14
N SER A 16 43.67 -42.02 -3.83
CA SER A 16 42.49 -42.43 -3.06
C SER A 16 42.59 -42.21 -1.55
N ARG A 17 43.79 -42.26 -0.95
CA ARG A 17 43.95 -42.21 0.53
C ARG A 17 43.59 -40.85 1.14
N TRP A 18 43.74 -39.75 0.40
CA TRP A 18 43.48 -38.39 0.89
C TRP A 18 42.01 -37.96 0.79
N ALA A 19 41.23 -38.57 -0.11
CA ALA A 19 39.82 -38.23 -0.31
C ALA A 19 38.97 -38.49 0.95
N GLY A 20 39.25 -39.55 1.70
CA GLY A 20 38.59 -39.85 2.97
C GLY A 20 39.10 -39.05 4.18
N ILE A 21 40.30 -38.47 4.10
CA ILE A 21 40.92 -37.73 5.22
C ILE A 21 40.43 -36.28 5.24
N LEU A 22 40.21 -35.65 4.08
CA LEU A 22 39.81 -34.24 3.99
C LEU A 22 38.48 -33.91 4.73
N PRO A 23 37.43 -34.75 4.70
CA PRO A 23 36.22 -34.56 5.51
C PRO A 23 36.50 -34.67 7.02
N ILE A 24 37.26 -35.69 7.43
CA ILE A 24 37.56 -35.96 8.85
C ILE A 24 38.41 -34.83 9.45
N ALA A 25 39.41 -34.33 8.72
CA ALA A 25 40.22 -33.18 9.13
C ALA A 25 39.37 -31.91 9.30
N LYS A 26 38.41 -31.66 8.38
CA LYS A 26 37.44 -30.56 8.52
C LYS A 26 36.56 -30.74 9.75
N VAL A 27 36.03 -31.94 10.01
CA VAL A 27 35.19 -32.22 11.20
C VAL A 27 35.97 -32.05 12.50
N LEU A 28 37.22 -32.54 12.58
CA LEU A 28 38.07 -32.37 13.76
C LEU A 28 38.42 -30.90 14.02
N LEU A 29 38.72 -30.14 12.96
CA LEU A 29 38.94 -28.69 13.06
C LEU A 29 37.68 -27.95 13.51
N ILE A 30 36.52 -28.33 12.99
CA ILE A 30 35.19 -27.82 13.39
C ILE A 30 34.94 -28.05 14.89
N VAL A 31 35.19 -29.27 15.39
CA VAL A 31 35.01 -29.61 16.82
C VAL A 31 36.03 -28.86 17.69
N ALA A 32 37.30 -28.80 17.29
CA ALA A 32 38.33 -28.07 18.02
C ALA A 32 38.00 -26.57 18.12
N LEU A 33 37.56 -25.94 17.02
CA LEU A 33 37.10 -24.56 17.01
C LEU A 33 35.85 -24.35 17.88
N SER A 34 34.88 -25.28 17.89
CA SER A 34 33.73 -25.22 18.79
C SER A 34 34.13 -25.28 20.27
N VAL A 35 35.06 -26.16 20.64
CA VAL A 35 35.56 -26.30 22.02
C VAL A 35 36.34 -25.05 22.44
N VAL A 36 37.28 -24.59 21.60
CA VAL A 36 38.07 -23.38 21.87
C VAL A 36 37.19 -22.14 21.92
N MET A 37 36.22 -21.98 21.00
CA MET A 37 35.27 -20.86 21.05
C MET A 37 34.40 -20.91 22.31
N THR A 38 33.89 -22.09 22.69
CA THR A 38 33.11 -22.25 23.92
C THR A 38 33.97 -21.89 25.15
N TYR A 39 35.21 -22.35 25.21
CA TYR A 39 36.14 -22.04 26.29
C TYR A 39 36.48 -20.54 26.35
N VAL A 40 36.86 -19.91 25.22
CA VAL A 40 37.20 -18.48 25.16
C VAL A 40 36.00 -17.60 25.47
N VAL A 41 34.81 -17.91 24.96
CA VAL A 41 33.57 -17.16 25.26
C VAL A 41 33.20 -17.29 26.73
N THR A 42 33.25 -18.50 27.30
CA THR A 42 32.89 -18.69 28.72
C THR A 42 33.91 -18.08 29.67
N THR A 43 35.22 -18.19 29.42
CA THR A 43 36.29 -17.66 30.29
C THR A 43 36.50 -16.15 30.14
N LYS A 44 36.45 -15.59 28.94
CA LYS A 44 36.73 -14.17 28.68
C LYS A 44 35.56 -13.23 29.05
N TYR A 45 34.36 -13.79 29.22
CA TYR A 45 33.13 -13.05 29.55
C TYR A 45 32.44 -13.56 30.84
N LEU A 46 33.19 -14.02 31.85
CA LEU A 46 32.68 -14.58 33.12
C LEU A 46 31.75 -13.66 33.97
N ALA A 47 31.48 -12.42 33.53
CA ALA A 47 30.40 -11.59 34.09
C ALA A 47 29.12 -11.77 33.27
N SER A 48 28.07 -12.32 33.89
CA SER A 48 26.82 -12.77 33.24
C SER A 48 26.17 -11.74 32.28
N ASP A 49 26.14 -10.46 32.66
CA ASP A 49 25.60 -9.37 31.84
C ASP A 49 26.42 -9.10 30.57
N LYS A 50 27.76 -9.19 30.63
CA LYS A 50 28.63 -8.98 29.46
C LYS A 50 28.50 -10.11 28.44
N LEU A 51 28.46 -11.36 28.91
CA LEU A 51 28.23 -12.53 28.04
C LEU A 51 26.84 -12.47 27.39
N SER A 52 25.81 -12.13 28.15
CA SER A 52 24.43 -11.99 27.63
C SER A 52 24.34 -10.94 26.52
N LYS A 53 24.90 -9.74 26.75
CA LYS A 53 24.92 -8.65 25.75
C LYS A 53 25.70 -9.02 24.48
N TRP A 54 26.88 -9.63 24.62
CA TRP A 54 27.63 -10.14 23.48
C TRP A 54 26.85 -11.20 22.71
N ALA A 55 26.24 -12.17 23.39
CA ALA A 55 25.52 -13.25 22.74
C ALA A 55 24.30 -12.72 21.95
N LYS A 56 23.51 -11.80 22.53
CA LYS A 56 22.37 -11.16 21.84
C LYS A 56 22.81 -10.41 20.58
N GLN A 57 23.93 -9.69 20.61
CA GLN A 57 24.48 -8.99 19.43
C GLN A 57 24.84 -9.95 18.27
N HIS A 58 25.16 -11.21 18.55
CA HIS A 58 25.44 -12.25 17.56
C HIS A 58 24.21 -13.16 17.28
N GLY A 59 23.01 -12.71 17.64
CA GLY A 59 21.72 -13.35 17.33
C GLY A 59 21.19 -14.32 18.39
N HIS A 60 21.88 -14.52 19.51
CA HIS A 60 21.44 -15.48 20.53
C HIS A 60 20.17 -15.05 21.24
N SER A 61 19.13 -15.89 21.19
CA SER A 61 17.88 -15.73 21.96
C SER A 61 17.21 -14.35 21.81
N VAL A 62 17.39 -13.71 20.65
CA VAL A 62 16.69 -12.46 20.28
C VAL A 62 15.29 -12.75 19.75
N LEU A 63 15.05 -13.94 19.17
CA LEU A 63 13.74 -14.39 18.68
C LEU A 63 13.03 -15.39 19.61
N GLN A 64 13.69 -15.88 20.66
CA GLN A 64 13.22 -16.99 21.50
C GLN A 64 13.84 -16.93 22.90
N ASP A 65 13.02 -16.85 23.95
CA ASP A 65 13.49 -16.82 25.34
C ASP A 65 14.23 -18.10 25.77
N ASN A 66 13.80 -19.26 25.26
CA ASN A 66 14.27 -20.58 25.67
C ASN A 66 15.53 -21.08 24.93
N GLY A 67 16.24 -20.20 24.20
CA GLY A 67 17.44 -20.59 23.45
C GLY A 67 18.64 -20.88 24.36
N GLN A 68 19.18 -22.11 24.34
CA GLN A 68 20.38 -22.46 25.11
C GLN A 68 21.67 -22.12 24.36
N LEU A 69 22.55 -21.28 24.94
CA LEU A 69 23.80 -20.82 24.32
C LEU A 69 24.71 -21.96 23.83
N ARG A 70 24.81 -23.05 24.60
CA ARG A 70 25.59 -24.25 24.21
C ARG A 70 25.10 -24.86 22.89
N SER A 71 23.78 -24.95 22.70
CA SER A 71 23.17 -25.49 21.47
C SER A 71 23.37 -24.59 20.25
N ALA A 72 23.53 -23.27 20.46
CA ALA A 72 23.86 -22.33 19.40
C ALA A 72 25.34 -22.42 19.01
N LEU A 73 26.25 -22.45 20.00
CA LEU A 73 27.71 -22.57 19.79
C LEU A 73 28.10 -23.84 19.00
N LEU A 74 27.45 -24.98 19.27
CA LEU A 74 27.67 -26.23 18.53
C LEU A 74 27.34 -26.14 17.03
N LYS A 75 26.50 -25.19 16.60
CA LYS A 75 26.13 -25.00 15.18
C LYS A 75 27.02 -24.00 14.45
N VAL A 76 27.88 -23.24 15.15
CA VAL A 76 28.62 -22.10 14.59
C VAL A 76 29.52 -22.45 13.40
N PRO A 77 30.34 -23.52 13.43
CA PRO A 77 31.28 -23.76 12.33
C PRO A 77 30.61 -24.08 11.00
N ALA A 78 29.45 -24.77 11.02
CA ALA A 78 28.67 -25.04 9.82
C ALA A 78 28.05 -23.75 9.20
N ARG A 79 27.82 -22.71 10.02
CA ARG A 79 27.21 -21.44 9.61
C ARG A 79 28.21 -20.49 8.98
N ILE A 80 29.41 -20.40 9.54
CA ILE A 80 30.50 -19.54 9.03
C ILE A 80 30.94 -19.98 7.62
N VAL A 81 30.84 -21.27 7.31
CA VAL A 81 31.20 -21.88 6.01
C VAL A 81 30.06 -21.77 4.97
N SER A 82 28.98 -21.02 5.24
CA SER A 82 27.86 -20.85 4.29
C SER A 82 28.24 -20.02 3.06
N ASP A 83 28.03 -20.58 1.86
CA ASP A 83 28.21 -19.92 0.57
C ASP A 83 27.08 -18.93 0.20
N ALA A 84 26.08 -18.75 1.08
CA ALA A 84 25.00 -17.80 0.85
C ALA A 84 25.53 -16.37 0.64
N LYS A 85 25.00 -15.70 -0.40
CA LYS A 85 25.39 -14.35 -0.82
C LYS A 85 24.19 -13.40 -0.68
N LEU A 86 24.47 -12.17 -0.30
CA LEU A 86 23.52 -11.06 -0.31
C LEU A 86 23.98 -10.01 -1.33
N PRO A 87 23.08 -9.15 -1.84
CA PRO A 87 23.49 -7.95 -2.57
C PRO A 87 24.46 -7.10 -1.74
N GLU A 88 25.55 -6.63 -2.36
CA GLU A 88 26.43 -5.62 -1.76
C GLU A 88 25.90 -4.22 -2.06
N LEU A 89 25.87 -3.37 -1.03
CA LEU A 89 25.40 -2.00 -1.10
C LEU A 89 26.44 -1.05 -0.51
N VAL A 90 27.15 -0.29 -1.35
CA VAL A 90 28.19 0.63 -0.88
C VAL A 90 27.66 2.06 -0.78
N VAL A 91 27.77 2.67 0.40
CA VAL A 91 27.27 4.01 0.73
C VAL A 91 28.45 4.97 0.91
N ASP A 92 28.62 5.90 -0.04
CA ASP A 92 29.70 6.90 -0.01
C ASP A 92 29.16 8.26 0.50
N VAL A 93 29.57 8.66 1.70
CA VAL A 93 29.19 9.90 2.40
C VAL A 93 30.44 10.79 2.58
N LYS A 94 30.41 12.04 2.10
CA LYS A 94 31.56 12.95 2.21
C LYS A 94 31.97 13.16 3.69
N PHE A 95 33.26 13.33 3.95
CA PHE A 95 33.83 13.43 5.30
C PHE A 95 33.10 14.44 6.20
N LYS A 96 32.90 15.69 5.75
CA LYS A 96 32.18 16.74 6.50
C LYS A 96 30.72 16.36 6.84
N ASP A 97 30.09 15.61 5.95
CA ASP A 97 28.70 15.18 6.06
C ASP A 97 28.59 13.98 7.01
N MET A 98 29.59 13.08 7.00
CA MET A 98 29.74 12.01 7.99
C MET A 98 30.07 12.56 9.40
N GLN A 99 30.89 13.61 9.51
CA GLN A 99 31.12 14.32 10.79
C GLN A 99 29.81 14.91 11.35
N LYS A 100 28.93 15.46 10.51
CA LYS A 100 27.60 15.94 10.93
C LYS A 100 26.75 14.80 11.49
N LEU A 101 26.70 13.65 10.81
CA LEU A 101 26.00 12.45 11.29
C LEU A 101 26.60 11.92 12.60
N GLN A 102 27.93 11.88 12.74
CA GLN A 102 28.62 11.46 13.96
C GLN A 102 28.32 12.39 15.14
N LYS A 103 28.31 13.72 14.93
CA LYS A 103 27.94 14.70 15.97
C LYS A 103 26.49 14.50 16.42
N LYS A 104 25.57 14.26 15.47
CA LYS A 104 24.15 13.94 15.77
C LYS A 104 24.02 12.64 16.57
N ARG A 105 24.73 11.59 16.17
CA ARG A 105 24.79 10.30 16.88
C ARG A 105 25.27 10.45 18.32
N LEU A 106 26.38 11.16 18.55
CA LEU A 106 26.93 11.35 19.90
C LEU A 106 25.97 12.14 20.81
N ALA A 107 25.26 13.12 20.26
CA ALA A 107 24.21 13.84 20.99
C ALA A 107 23.02 12.92 21.35
N ALA A 108 22.57 12.07 20.42
CA ALA A 108 21.50 11.10 20.66
C ALA A 108 21.90 10.05 21.71
N LEU A 109 23.11 9.47 21.61
CA LEU A 109 23.65 8.52 22.58
C LEU A 109 23.74 9.13 23.99
N LYS A 110 24.17 10.40 24.11
CA LYS A 110 24.18 11.12 25.40
C LYS A 110 22.78 11.41 25.96
N ARG A 111 21.76 11.56 25.09
CA ARG A 111 20.38 11.86 25.46
C ARG A 111 19.51 10.61 25.71
N GLY A 112 19.90 9.46 25.18
CA GLY A 112 19.12 8.21 25.19
C GLY A 112 18.05 8.10 24.09
N PHE A 113 17.90 9.12 23.24
CA PHE A 113 17.00 9.15 22.07
C PHE A 113 17.45 10.17 21.01
N LEU A 114 17.07 9.95 19.74
CA LEU A 114 17.43 10.78 18.59
C LEU A 114 16.27 11.73 18.20
N ILE A 115 16.46 13.03 18.36
CA ILE A 115 15.59 14.04 17.72
C ILE A 115 15.91 14.10 16.22
N GLN A 116 14.90 13.98 15.37
CA GLN A 116 15.04 14.00 13.91
C GLN A 116 14.49 15.31 13.33
N THR A 117 15.21 15.96 12.40
CA THR A 117 14.71 17.15 11.67
C THR A 117 15.00 17.04 10.17
N GLY A 118 14.37 17.91 9.35
CA GLY A 118 14.60 17.95 7.90
C GLY A 118 16.06 18.22 7.50
N ASP A 119 16.78 18.98 8.34
CA ASP A 119 18.19 19.33 8.13
C ASP A 119 19.16 18.18 8.34
N ASP A 120 18.76 17.08 8.99
CA ASP A 120 19.63 15.91 9.22
C ASP A 120 20.00 15.17 7.92
N LEU A 121 19.29 15.45 6.81
CA LEU A 121 19.51 14.82 5.50
C LEU A 121 20.76 15.37 4.78
N VAL A 122 21.88 14.66 4.91
CA VAL A 122 23.13 14.94 4.17
C VAL A 122 23.15 14.30 2.77
N PRO A 123 23.91 14.85 1.80
CA PRO A 123 24.11 14.20 0.50
C PRO A 123 25.01 12.96 0.59
N ALA A 124 24.67 11.90 -0.15
CA ALA A 124 25.50 10.71 -0.29
C ALA A 124 25.36 10.11 -1.70
N LYS A 125 26.20 9.12 -2.02
CA LYS A 125 26.02 8.22 -3.16
C LYS A 125 25.76 6.80 -2.65
N ILE A 126 25.08 6.01 -3.46
CA ILE A 126 24.99 4.56 -3.30
C ILE A 126 25.53 3.91 -4.58
N ARG A 127 26.34 2.87 -4.45
CA ARG A 127 26.78 1.99 -5.54
C ARG A 127 26.11 0.63 -5.37
N PHE A 128 25.48 0.16 -6.44
CA PHE A 128 24.72 -1.09 -6.50
C PHE A 128 24.56 -1.51 -7.97
N GLY A 129 24.72 -2.80 -8.28
CA GLY A 129 24.51 -3.33 -9.65
C GLY A 129 25.30 -2.59 -10.75
N GLY A 130 26.54 -2.19 -10.46
CA GLY A 130 27.38 -1.36 -11.34
C GLY A 130 26.99 0.12 -11.43
N GLN A 131 25.78 0.51 -11.00
CA GLN A 131 25.29 1.88 -11.06
C GLN A 131 25.74 2.72 -9.85
N THR A 132 25.84 4.04 -10.04
CA THR A 132 26.09 5.01 -8.96
C THR A 132 24.93 6.00 -8.82
N ILE A 133 24.11 5.81 -7.80
CA ILE A 133 22.86 6.55 -7.57
C ILE A 133 23.10 7.68 -6.55
N LYS A 134 22.63 8.89 -6.84
CA LYS A 134 22.66 10.04 -5.91
C LYS A 134 21.52 9.90 -4.89
N VAL A 135 21.82 10.07 -3.60
CA VAL A 135 20.82 9.99 -2.52
C VAL A 135 21.00 11.11 -1.49
N LYS A 136 20.03 11.27 -0.60
CA LYS A 136 20.23 11.89 0.72
C LYS A 136 20.10 10.81 1.80
N ALA A 137 20.92 10.90 2.84
CA ALA A 137 20.91 9.99 3.99
C ALA A 137 20.77 10.77 5.30
N ARG A 138 20.11 10.19 6.30
CA ARG A 138 20.14 10.63 7.71
C ARG A 138 20.13 9.42 8.63
N LEU A 139 20.43 9.60 9.91
CA LEU A 139 20.21 8.57 10.92
C LEU A 139 18.70 8.23 11.02
N LYS A 140 18.38 6.95 11.25
CA LYS A 140 17.04 6.43 11.63
C LYS A 140 17.06 6.01 13.10
N GLY A 141 15.87 5.97 13.69
CA GLY A 141 15.60 5.45 15.02
C GLY A 141 15.22 6.59 15.93
N ASP A 142 14.27 6.34 16.82
CA ASP A 142 13.88 7.31 17.85
C ASP A 142 14.60 6.93 19.14
N LEU A 143 14.75 5.63 19.41
CA LEU A 143 15.67 5.08 20.39
C LEU A 143 17.11 4.95 19.86
N VAL A 144 18.06 4.69 20.77
CA VAL A 144 19.51 4.65 20.52
C VAL A 144 20.07 3.27 20.14
N ASP A 145 19.25 2.22 20.25
CA ASP A 145 19.52 0.87 19.72
C ASP A 145 19.94 0.88 18.25
N HIS A 146 19.20 1.59 17.40
CA HIS A 146 19.51 1.87 16.00
C HIS A 146 20.88 2.51 15.76
N LEU A 147 21.50 3.07 16.81
CA LEU A 147 22.74 3.84 16.77
C LEU A 147 23.89 3.19 17.56
N GLN A 148 23.69 2.03 18.19
CA GLN A 148 24.74 1.36 18.98
C GLN A 148 25.79 0.65 18.09
N GLY A 149 26.97 0.43 18.64
CA GLY A 149 28.09 -0.23 17.93
C GLY A 149 28.49 0.48 16.63
N ASP A 150 28.67 -0.31 15.57
CA ASP A 150 29.08 0.15 14.24
C ASP A 150 28.00 0.02 13.16
N LYS A 151 26.96 -0.81 13.37
CA LYS A 151 25.80 -1.00 12.49
C LYS A 151 24.78 0.14 12.64
N TRP A 152 25.16 1.37 12.29
CA TRP A 152 24.28 2.52 12.42
C TRP A 152 23.12 2.44 11.42
N SER A 153 21.90 2.76 11.87
CA SER A 153 20.71 2.74 11.02
C SER A 153 20.54 4.07 10.29
N PHE A 154 20.21 4.00 9.01
CA PHE A 154 20.01 5.14 8.12
C PHE A 154 18.61 5.14 7.49
N ARG A 155 18.06 6.33 7.22
CA ARG A 155 16.94 6.55 6.30
C ARG A 155 17.49 7.16 5.01
N ILE A 156 17.20 6.53 3.88
CA ILE A 156 17.71 6.87 2.55
C ILE A 156 16.58 7.43 1.69
N HIS A 157 16.85 8.55 1.00
CA HIS A 157 15.95 9.18 0.02
C HIS A 157 16.66 9.27 -1.34
N VAL A 158 16.17 8.56 -2.35
CA VAL A 158 16.75 8.54 -3.71
C VAL A 158 16.45 9.83 -4.48
N LYS A 159 17.40 10.32 -5.28
CA LYS A 159 17.28 11.55 -6.10
C LYS A 159 16.98 11.24 -7.58
N GLY A 160 16.57 12.28 -8.32
CA GLY A 160 16.14 12.15 -9.72
C GLY A 160 14.84 11.36 -9.82
N LYS A 161 14.63 10.64 -10.93
CA LYS A 161 13.57 9.61 -11.08
C LYS A 161 14.07 8.19 -10.77
N ASN A 162 15.29 8.03 -10.25
CA ASN A 162 15.92 6.72 -10.00
C ASN A 162 15.26 5.96 -8.83
N HIS A 163 15.45 4.64 -8.82
CA HIS A 163 15.00 3.70 -7.79
C HIS A 163 16.15 2.80 -7.33
N LEU A 164 16.00 2.16 -6.16
CA LEU A 164 16.89 1.10 -5.67
C LEU A 164 16.03 -0.01 -5.07
N PHE A 165 16.18 -1.25 -5.52
CA PHE A 165 15.24 -2.36 -5.23
C PHE A 165 13.76 -1.98 -5.50
N GLY A 166 13.54 -1.12 -6.50
CA GLY A 166 12.23 -0.54 -6.83
C GLY A 166 11.68 0.49 -5.84
N MET A 167 12.48 0.98 -4.88
CA MET A 167 12.04 1.93 -3.84
C MET A 167 12.63 3.34 -4.05
N ARG A 168 11.88 4.38 -3.68
CA ARG A 168 12.39 5.78 -3.56
C ARG A 168 12.87 6.16 -2.17
N ARG A 169 12.25 5.57 -1.15
CA ARG A 169 12.56 5.79 0.25
C ARG A 169 12.59 4.45 0.96
N PHE A 170 13.64 4.23 1.72
CA PHE A 170 13.84 3.00 2.49
C PHE A 170 14.78 3.30 3.65
N SER A 171 15.00 2.30 4.49
CA SER A 171 15.96 2.33 5.58
C SER A 171 16.90 1.17 5.53
N ILE A 172 18.16 1.43 5.89
CA ILE A 172 19.20 0.43 6.13
C ILE A 172 19.34 0.36 7.65
N GLN A 173 19.11 -0.79 8.27
CA GLN A 173 19.08 -0.92 9.73
C GLN A 173 19.73 -2.21 10.22
N HIS A 174 20.22 -2.21 11.46
CA HIS A 174 20.75 -3.42 12.09
C HIS A 174 19.62 -4.45 12.22
N PRO A 175 19.75 -5.71 11.74
CA PRO A 175 18.65 -6.68 11.79
C PRO A 175 18.10 -6.98 13.18
N ALA A 176 18.86 -6.70 14.25
CA ALA A 176 18.47 -6.95 15.64
C ALA A 176 17.39 -6.00 16.21
N VAL A 177 16.99 -4.95 15.48
CA VAL A 177 15.91 -4.00 15.87
C VAL A 177 14.56 -4.31 15.18
N ARG A 178 14.46 -5.54 14.65
CA ARG A 178 13.36 -6.12 13.84
C ARG A 178 13.26 -7.64 13.99
N GLY A 179 13.87 -8.20 15.04
CA GLY A 179 13.90 -9.65 15.26
C GLY A 179 14.58 -10.43 14.13
N TYR A 180 15.57 -9.88 13.45
CA TYR A 180 16.25 -10.50 12.30
C TYR A 180 15.29 -10.88 11.16
N GLN A 181 15.02 -12.17 10.96
CA GLN A 181 14.03 -12.65 9.98
C GLN A 181 12.57 -12.58 10.48
N GLY A 182 12.34 -12.24 11.75
CA GLY A 182 11.00 -12.16 12.35
C GLY A 182 10.09 -11.18 11.62
N GLU A 183 10.52 -9.93 11.44
CA GLU A 183 9.76 -8.91 10.68
C GLU A 183 9.43 -9.41 9.26
N LEU A 184 10.39 -10.03 8.55
CA LEU A 184 10.14 -10.56 7.21
C LEU A 184 8.97 -11.56 7.21
N LEU A 185 9.01 -12.57 8.08
CA LEU A 185 8.00 -13.63 8.13
C LEU A 185 6.60 -13.12 8.57
N PHE A 186 6.56 -12.13 9.46
CA PHE A 186 5.32 -11.41 9.77
C PHE A 186 4.77 -10.67 8.54
N LEU A 187 5.62 -9.92 7.82
CA LEU A 187 5.21 -9.20 6.62
C LEU A 187 4.79 -10.13 5.47
N GLU A 188 5.39 -11.31 5.31
CA GLU A 188 4.88 -12.34 4.38
C GLU A 188 3.48 -12.85 4.80
N THR A 189 3.21 -13.01 6.10
CA THR A 189 1.86 -13.38 6.60
C THR A 189 0.83 -12.29 6.30
N LEU A 190 1.21 -11.01 6.37
CA LEU A 190 0.32 -9.91 5.97
C LEU A 190 0.00 -9.96 4.47
N ARG A 191 1.01 -10.15 3.61
CA ARG A 191 0.78 -10.22 2.15
C ARG A 191 -0.02 -11.45 1.74
N HIS A 192 0.14 -12.59 2.41
CA HIS A 192 -0.70 -13.78 2.23
C HIS A 192 -2.19 -13.50 2.48
N LEU A 193 -2.50 -12.60 3.42
CA LEU A 193 -3.86 -12.12 3.71
C LEU A 193 -4.24 -10.84 2.93
N GLY A 194 -3.48 -10.47 1.90
CA GLY A 194 -3.70 -9.26 1.10
C GLY A 194 -3.44 -7.93 1.81
N VAL A 195 -3.02 -7.92 3.07
CA VAL A 195 -2.76 -6.71 3.87
C VAL A 195 -1.47 -6.02 3.40
N LEU A 196 -1.52 -4.69 3.27
CA LEU A 196 -0.39 -3.89 2.80
C LEU A 196 0.83 -4.05 3.70
N ALA A 197 1.98 -4.37 3.09
CA ALA A 197 3.24 -4.55 3.79
C ALA A 197 4.42 -3.92 3.03
N PRO A 198 5.36 -3.23 3.71
CA PRO A 198 6.58 -2.74 3.08
C PRO A 198 7.43 -3.89 2.52
N ARG A 199 8.20 -3.65 1.46
CA ARG A 199 9.30 -4.56 1.07
C ARG A 199 10.33 -4.64 2.20
N TYR A 200 10.82 -5.85 2.45
CA TYR A 200 11.84 -6.13 3.46
C TYR A 200 12.85 -7.15 2.90
N LEU A 201 14.15 -6.85 2.95
CA LEU A 201 15.23 -7.70 2.42
C LEU A 201 16.54 -7.48 3.17
N PHE A 202 17.59 -8.23 2.85
CA PHE A 202 18.92 -8.09 3.47
C PHE A 202 20.02 -7.81 2.44
N ALA A 203 21.02 -7.01 2.83
CA ALA A 203 22.18 -6.66 2.02
C ALA A 203 23.46 -6.65 2.88
N ASN A 204 24.62 -6.91 2.28
CA ASN A 204 25.90 -6.57 2.91
C ASN A 204 26.18 -5.08 2.65
N VAL A 205 26.50 -4.30 3.67
CA VAL A 205 26.60 -2.84 3.56
C VAL A 205 28.00 -2.36 3.88
N VAL A 206 28.58 -1.59 2.96
CA VAL A 206 29.88 -0.94 3.13
C VAL A 206 29.65 0.56 3.22
N VAL A 207 30.13 1.23 4.26
CA VAL A 207 30.02 2.69 4.44
C VAL A 207 31.40 3.31 4.38
N ASN A 208 31.66 4.18 3.40
CA ASN A 208 32.97 4.82 3.17
C ASN A 208 34.16 3.83 3.14
N GLY A 209 33.97 2.66 2.51
CA GLY A 209 34.99 1.61 2.42
C GLY A 209 35.14 0.74 3.67
N ARG A 210 34.41 1.01 4.76
CA ARG A 210 34.30 0.11 5.92
C ARG A 210 33.09 -0.80 5.75
N ASP A 211 33.32 -2.11 5.69
CA ASP A 211 32.23 -3.08 5.80
C ASP A 211 31.58 -2.98 7.19
N ILE A 212 30.26 -2.83 7.23
CA ILE A 212 29.43 -2.88 8.45
C ILE A 212 28.56 -4.14 8.50
N GLY A 213 28.78 -5.09 7.58
CA GLY A 213 28.15 -6.41 7.53
C GLY A 213 26.71 -6.39 7.03
N VAL A 214 25.97 -7.44 7.39
CA VAL A 214 24.58 -7.64 6.99
C VAL A 214 23.67 -6.61 7.67
N MET A 215 22.91 -5.89 6.87
CA MET A 215 21.88 -4.95 7.28
C MET A 215 20.53 -5.34 6.67
N ALA A 216 19.46 -5.08 7.40
CA ALA A 216 18.10 -5.16 6.89
C ALA A 216 17.77 -3.89 6.09
N ILE A 217 17.02 -4.06 5.02
CA ILE A 217 16.52 -3.01 4.15
C ILE A 217 14.99 -3.03 4.21
N GLU A 218 14.41 -1.95 4.73
CA GLU A 218 12.99 -1.77 5.03
C GLU A 218 12.43 -0.62 4.17
N GLU A 219 11.38 -0.86 3.40
CA GLU A 219 10.71 0.18 2.61
C GLU A 219 10.08 1.28 3.47
N HIS A 220 9.90 2.47 2.89
CA HIS A 220 9.23 3.59 3.55
C HIS A 220 8.13 4.18 2.68
N PHE A 221 6.94 4.33 3.28
CA PHE A 221 5.70 4.85 2.73
C PHE A 221 5.85 5.93 1.62
N SER A 222 5.63 5.49 0.38
CA SER A 222 5.27 6.29 -0.80
C SER A 222 4.47 5.43 -1.80
N LYS A 223 4.02 6.02 -2.91
CA LYS A 223 3.34 5.35 -4.04
C LYS A 223 3.95 4.00 -4.43
N GLU A 224 5.27 3.87 -4.38
CA GLU A 224 5.96 2.65 -4.83
C GLU A 224 5.67 1.42 -3.94
N LEU A 225 5.27 1.65 -2.67
CA LEU A 225 4.77 0.60 -1.77
C LEU A 225 3.35 0.17 -2.18
N LEU A 226 2.51 1.13 -2.55
CA LEU A 226 1.13 0.89 -3.00
C LEU A 226 1.14 0.10 -4.30
N GLU A 227 1.83 0.63 -5.31
CA GLU A 227 2.00 0.01 -6.63
C GLU A 227 2.53 -1.43 -6.48
N LYS A 228 3.57 -1.65 -5.66
CA LYS A 228 4.11 -3.01 -5.49
C LYS A 228 3.24 -3.98 -4.67
N ASN A 229 2.26 -3.48 -3.91
CA ASN A 229 1.22 -4.28 -3.26
C ASN A 229 -0.10 -4.29 -4.06
N GLY A 230 -0.11 -3.82 -5.32
CA GLY A 230 -1.27 -3.84 -6.21
C GLY A 230 -2.33 -2.77 -5.92
N ARG A 231 -1.94 -1.57 -5.47
CA ARG A 231 -2.85 -0.46 -5.14
C ARG A 231 -2.59 0.78 -6.00
N LYS A 232 -3.67 1.38 -6.53
CA LYS A 232 -3.68 2.63 -7.32
C LYS A 232 -3.10 3.79 -6.49
N GLU A 233 -2.34 4.70 -7.10
CA GLU A 233 -1.67 5.77 -6.34
C GLU A 233 -2.69 6.69 -5.64
N SER A 234 -2.63 6.71 -4.31
CA SER A 234 -3.27 7.74 -3.48
C SER A 234 -2.43 7.96 -2.21
N VAL A 235 -3.04 8.46 -1.15
CA VAL A 235 -2.35 8.95 0.06
C VAL A 235 -2.10 7.85 1.08
N ILE A 236 -0.98 7.98 1.83
CA ILE A 236 -0.73 7.22 3.05
C ILE A 236 -0.73 8.20 4.22
N ILE A 237 -1.69 8.03 5.13
CA ILE A 237 -1.90 8.87 6.32
C ILE A 237 -1.51 8.13 7.61
N ARG A 238 -1.34 8.89 8.68
CA ARG A 238 -1.15 8.39 10.05
C ARG A 238 -1.56 9.44 11.08
N PHE A 239 -1.54 9.03 12.34
CA PHE A 239 -1.51 9.95 13.48
C PHE A 239 -0.10 10.56 13.67
N ASP A 240 -0.05 11.85 14.03
CA ASP A 240 1.13 12.68 14.22
C ASP A 240 1.73 12.48 15.63
N GLU A 241 2.56 11.45 15.75
CA GLU A 241 3.27 11.08 16.99
C GLU A 241 4.27 12.13 17.53
N SER A 242 4.51 13.22 16.80
CA SER A 242 5.53 14.23 17.17
C SER A 242 5.36 14.79 18.58
N PHE A 243 4.11 15.07 18.97
CA PHE A 243 3.81 15.64 20.29
C PHE A 243 4.14 14.69 21.46
N VAL A 244 4.13 13.36 21.25
CA VAL A 244 4.61 12.39 22.26
C VAL A 244 6.08 12.70 22.57
N TRP A 245 6.91 12.68 21.54
CA TRP A 245 8.37 12.80 21.67
C TRP A 245 8.86 14.18 22.12
N GLU A 246 8.03 15.22 22.00
CA GLU A 246 8.29 16.57 22.54
C GLU A 246 7.92 16.71 24.03
N ALA A 247 7.08 15.82 24.56
CA ALA A 247 6.51 15.93 25.90
C ALA A 247 7.42 15.41 27.03
N LYS A 248 7.04 15.77 28.27
CA LYS A 248 7.84 15.55 29.51
C LYS A 248 6.98 15.08 30.70
N ASP A 249 5.78 14.62 30.40
CA ASP A 249 4.73 14.14 31.29
C ASP A 249 4.69 12.62 31.42
N GLY A 250 5.33 11.90 30.48
CA GLY A 250 5.44 10.43 30.46
C GLY A 250 6.78 9.88 30.92
N ASN A 251 6.80 8.58 31.20
CA ASN A 251 7.94 7.83 31.76
C ASN A 251 9.20 7.85 30.86
N ARG A 252 9.05 8.07 29.55
CA ARG A 252 10.16 8.15 28.59
C ARG A 252 9.80 9.03 27.40
N ALA A 253 10.02 10.33 27.50
CA ALA A 253 9.71 11.32 26.45
C ALA A 253 8.26 11.19 25.94
N GLY A 254 7.30 11.45 26.83
CA GLY A 254 5.86 11.40 26.57
C GLY A 254 5.23 10.01 26.58
N LEU A 255 5.97 8.92 26.41
CA LEU A 255 5.42 7.55 26.45
C LEU A 255 4.75 7.22 27.80
N ALA A 256 3.52 6.69 27.74
CA ALA A 256 2.58 6.53 28.87
C ALA A 256 2.24 7.82 29.65
N GLY A 257 2.87 8.95 29.27
CA GLY A 257 2.31 10.28 29.40
C GLY A 257 1.26 10.46 28.31
N ALA A 258 0.89 11.70 28.06
CA ALA A 258 -0.52 11.93 27.84
C ALA A 258 -0.84 12.36 26.39
N PHE A 259 0.17 12.70 25.57
CA PHE A 259 0.06 12.71 24.09
C PHE A 259 0.05 11.30 23.50
N ASP A 260 0.25 10.29 24.33
CA ASP A 260 0.29 8.89 23.91
C ASP A 260 -1.13 8.34 23.65
N SER A 261 -1.88 8.95 22.74
CA SER A 261 -3.24 8.52 22.37
C SER A 261 -3.67 9.09 21.01
N TYR A 262 -4.22 8.20 20.17
CA TYR A 262 -4.75 8.53 18.84
C TYR A 262 -5.92 9.54 18.86
N LEU A 263 -6.59 9.67 20.00
CA LEU A 263 -7.70 10.62 20.21
C LEU A 263 -7.24 12.08 20.38
N ASN A 264 -5.95 12.34 20.60
CA ASN A 264 -5.42 13.68 20.90
C ASN A 264 -4.13 13.98 20.12
N THR A 265 -4.12 13.59 18.86
CA THR A 265 -3.01 13.80 17.93
C THR A 265 -3.56 14.24 16.57
N PRO A 266 -2.90 15.18 15.87
CA PRO A 266 -3.24 15.51 14.51
C PRO A 266 -3.08 14.31 13.55
N ILE A 267 -3.71 14.39 12.39
CA ILE A 267 -3.44 13.49 11.26
C ILE A 267 -2.38 14.14 10.36
N ASP A 268 -1.38 13.37 9.94
CA ASP A 268 -0.41 13.76 8.91
C ASP A 268 -0.40 12.76 7.74
N ALA A 269 0.27 13.14 6.65
CA ALA A 269 0.50 12.26 5.50
C ALA A 269 1.96 12.24 5.05
N PHE A 270 2.39 11.05 4.66
CA PHE A 270 3.66 10.87 3.97
C PHE A 270 3.64 11.57 2.62
N ARG A 271 4.83 12.00 2.17
CA ARG A 271 5.00 12.66 0.87
C ARG A 271 4.13 13.92 0.69
N SER A 272 3.84 14.66 1.76
CA SER A 272 2.96 15.84 1.77
C SER A 272 3.34 16.93 0.74
N SER A 273 4.60 17.02 0.29
CA SER A 273 5.03 17.89 -0.82
C SER A 273 4.65 17.40 -2.22
N GLN A 274 4.31 16.13 -2.39
CA GLN A 274 3.74 15.55 -3.60
C GLN A 274 2.22 15.71 -3.56
N ILE A 275 1.61 15.45 -2.39
CA ILE A 275 0.18 15.68 -2.14
C ILE A 275 -0.20 17.11 -2.54
N LYS A 276 0.46 18.13 -1.96
CA LYS A 276 0.23 19.56 -2.28
C LYS A 276 0.55 19.97 -3.73
N ALA A 277 1.08 19.07 -4.56
CA ALA A 277 1.37 19.31 -5.98
C ALA A 277 0.40 18.55 -6.91
N SER A 278 -0.56 17.80 -6.38
CA SER A 278 -1.61 17.11 -7.14
C SER A 278 -2.98 17.43 -6.55
N PRO A 279 -3.93 17.98 -7.34
CA PRO A 279 -5.30 18.21 -6.88
C PRO A 279 -5.97 16.94 -6.38
N THR A 280 -5.80 15.82 -7.10
CA THR A 280 -6.33 14.50 -6.74
C THR A 280 -5.81 14.05 -5.38
N LEU A 281 -4.49 14.05 -5.17
CA LEU A 281 -3.91 13.64 -3.88
C LEU A 281 -4.30 14.60 -2.74
N THR A 282 -4.47 15.89 -3.03
CA THR A 282 -4.92 16.88 -2.03
C THR A 282 -6.36 16.62 -1.59
N ARG A 283 -7.26 16.31 -2.53
CA ARG A 283 -8.64 15.89 -2.25
C ARG A 283 -8.67 14.57 -1.48
N ASP A 284 -7.93 13.57 -1.94
CA ASP A 284 -7.85 12.26 -1.30
C ASP A 284 -7.29 12.36 0.12
N TYR A 285 -6.31 13.25 0.38
CA TYR A 285 -5.84 13.56 1.74
C TYR A 285 -6.93 14.18 2.61
N ALA A 286 -7.75 15.06 2.05
CA ALA A 286 -8.87 15.66 2.77
C ALA A 286 -9.95 14.63 3.14
N ILE A 287 -10.27 13.71 2.23
CA ILE A 287 -11.21 12.61 2.48
C ILE A 287 -10.65 11.64 3.52
N ALA A 288 -9.41 11.16 3.33
CA ALA A 288 -8.76 10.21 4.24
C ALA A 288 -8.64 10.76 5.67
N GLY A 289 -8.27 12.04 5.80
CA GLY A 289 -8.22 12.74 7.08
C GLY A 289 -9.59 12.98 7.70
N GLY A 290 -10.60 13.28 6.87
CA GLY A 290 -12.00 13.43 7.29
C GLY A 290 -12.63 12.13 7.81
N LEU A 291 -12.40 11.01 7.11
CA LEU A 291 -12.79 9.66 7.54
C LEU A 291 -12.16 9.30 8.89
N LEU A 292 -10.84 9.47 9.02
CA LEU A 292 -10.13 9.11 10.26
C LEU A 292 -10.51 10.03 11.44
N ARG A 293 -10.81 11.31 11.20
CA ARG A 293 -11.46 12.18 12.21
C ARG A 293 -12.89 11.71 12.54
N GLY A 294 -13.66 11.23 11.56
CA GLY A 294 -15.01 10.70 11.77
C GLY A 294 -15.02 9.52 12.74
N PHE A 295 -14.09 8.58 12.57
CA PHE A 295 -13.84 7.48 13.53
C PHE A 295 -13.40 8.01 14.91
N VAL A 296 -12.39 8.88 14.98
CA VAL A 296 -11.88 9.45 16.25
C VAL A 296 -12.97 10.19 17.04
N ASN A 297 -13.86 10.89 16.36
CA ASN A 297 -14.96 11.63 16.97
C ASN A 297 -16.18 10.74 17.29
N GLY A 298 -16.20 9.46 16.89
CA GLY A 298 -17.36 8.57 17.03
C GLY A 298 -18.54 8.91 16.12
N LEU A 299 -18.33 9.67 15.03
CA LEU A 299 -19.35 10.00 14.04
C LEU A 299 -19.55 8.88 13.00
N LEU A 300 -18.50 8.09 12.76
CA LEU A 300 -18.53 6.94 11.85
C LEU A 300 -18.13 5.65 12.58
N PRO A 301 -18.85 4.53 12.36
CA PRO A 301 -18.39 3.23 12.82
C PRO A 301 -17.13 2.80 12.05
N PRO A 302 -16.28 1.93 12.63
CA PRO A 302 -15.06 1.47 11.99
C PRO A 302 -15.22 0.93 10.56
N SER A 303 -16.26 0.15 10.27
CA SER A 303 -16.56 -0.38 8.93
C SER A 303 -16.93 0.67 7.87
N GLU A 304 -17.33 1.88 8.27
CA GLU A 304 -17.53 3.02 7.35
C GLU A 304 -16.25 3.84 7.11
N VAL A 305 -15.16 3.53 7.81
CA VAL A 305 -13.88 4.25 7.72
C VAL A 305 -12.76 3.36 7.20
N PHE A 306 -12.69 2.11 7.66
CA PHE A 306 -11.65 1.14 7.32
C PHE A 306 -12.20 0.06 6.39
N ASP A 307 -11.33 -0.54 5.57
CA ASP A 307 -11.64 -1.77 4.87
C ASP A 307 -11.79 -2.88 5.93
N ALA A 308 -13.03 -3.33 6.17
CA ALA A 308 -13.34 -4.23 7.27
C ALA A 308 -12.71 -5.62 7.10
N GLU A 309 -12.52 -6.05 5.85
CA GLU A 309 -11.85 -7.31 5.50
C GLU A 309 -10.37 -7.22 5.88
N LEU A 310 -9.65 -6.26 5.29
CA LEU A 310 -8.21 -6.07 5.50
C LEU A 310 -7.88 -5.66 6.94
N MET A 311 -8.78 -4.96 7.65
CA MET A 311 -8.63 -4.66 9.07
C MET A 311 -8.80 -5.92 9.94
N GLY A 312 -9.80 -6.77 9.67
CA GLY A 312 -9.95 -8.06 10.33
C GLY A 312 -8.73 -8.95 10.11
N HIS A 313 -8.20 -9.00 8.89
CA HIS A 313 -7.00 -9.72 8.53
C HIS A 313 -5.76 -9.22 9.30
N PHE A 314 -5.54 -7.90 9.34
CA PHE A 314 -4.41 -7.28 10.04
C PHE A 314 -4.45 -7.55 11.55
N LEU A 315 -5.63 -7.44 12.17
CA LEU A 315 -5.86 -7.73 13.59
C LEU A 315 -5.60 -9.22 13.91
N ALA A 316 -6.05 -10.14 13.05
CA ALA A 316 -5.89 -11.58 13.23
C ALA A 316 -4.43 -12.01 13.10
N ALA A 317 -3.73 -11.56 12.06
CA ALA A 317 -2.30 -11.82 11.88
C ALA A 317 -1.47 -11.28 13.06
N THR A 318 -1.78 -10.08 13.55
CA THR A 318 -1.04 -9.47 14.65
C THR A 318 -1.28 -10.18 15.99
N GLU A 319 -2.48 -10.67 16.26
CA GLU A 319 -2.74 -11.51 17.44
C GLU A 319 -2.10 -12.90 17.32
N LEU A 320 -2.11 -13.52 16.14
CA LEU A 320 -1.40 -14.78 15.87
C LEU A 320 0.10 -14.67 16.14
N TRP A 321 0.76 -13.63 15.60
CA TRP A 321 2.20 -13.44 15.78
C TRP A 321 2.57 -12.98 17.19
N GLY A 322 1.64 -12.38 17.94
CA GLY A 322 1.91 -11.75 19.24
C GLY A 322 2.61 -10.39 19.08
N SER A 323 2.32 -9.69 17.98
CA SER A 323 3.05 -8.54 17.47
C SER A 323 2.39 -7.21 17.89
N TRP A 324 2.14 -7.06 19.20
CA TRP A 324 1.47 -5.89 19.80
C TRP A 324 1.96 -4.52 19.29
N HIS A 325 3.23 -4.39 18.91
CA HIS A 325 3.82 -3.12 18.50
C HIS A 325 3.27 -2.59 17.16
N SER A 326 2.86 -3.47 16.21
CA SER A 326 2.20 -3.04 14.96
C SER A 326 0.79 -2.49 15.18
N LEU A 327 0.10 -2.89 16.27
CA LEU A 327 -1.20 -2.33 16.66
C LEU A 327 -1.07 -1.03 17.48
N SER A 328 0.14 -0.63 17.88
CA SER A 328 0.30 0.67 18.53
C SER A 328 -0.14 1.75 17.55
N TRP A 329 -1.00 2.67 17.98
CA TRP A 329 -1.50 3.76 17.12
C TRP A 329 -0.35 4.58 16.51
N ARG A 330 0.79 4.66 17.21
CA ARG A 330 2.05 5.28 16.74
C ARG A 330 2.63 4.57 15.52
N ASN A 331 2.35 3.28 15.34
CA ASN A 331 2.75 2.44 14.20
C ASN A 331 1.60 2.07 13.25
N MET A 332 0.34 2.38 13.57
CA MET A 332 -0.75 2.22 12.60
C MET A 332 -0.60 3.25 11.46
N ARG A 333 -0.78 2.77 10.23
CA ARG A 333 -0.61 3.51 8.97
C ARG A 333 -1.74 3.11 8.04
N PHE A 334 -2.28 4.07 7.30
CA PHE A 334 -3.45 3.83 6.48
C PHE A 334 -3.23 4.33 5.06
N TYR A 335 -3.44 3.46 4.08
CA TYR A 335 -3.65 3.84 2.69
C TYR A 335 -5.12 4.22 2.52
N TYR A 336 -5.41 5.32 1.84
CA TYR A 336 -6.77 5.60 1.38
C TYR A 336 -6.97 5.00 -0.01
N ASN A 337 -7.87 4.02 -0.11
CA ASN A 337 -8.27 3.45 -1.37
C ASN A 337 -9.36 4.34 -2.00
N PRO A 338 -9.09 5.00 -3.15
CA PRO A 338 -10.05 5.93 -3.76
C PRO A 338 -11.25 5.22 -4.39
N ILE A 339 -11.15 3.91 -4.67
CA ILE A 339 -12.23 3.13 -5.28
C ILE A 339 -13.24 2.73 -4.21
N SER A 340 -12.78 2.09 -3.13
CA SER A 340 -13.63 1.68 -2.01
C SER A 340 -13.97 2.82 -1.03
N ALA A 341 -13.32 3.98 -1.16
CA ALA A 341 -13.40 5.10 -0.21
C ALA A 341 -13.20 4.68 1.26
N ARG A 342 -12.38 3.65 1.52
CA ARG A 342 -12.01 3.16 2.85
C ARG A 342 -10.50 3.24 3.08
N LEU A 343 -10.12 3.16 4.35
CA LEU A 343 -8.73 3.11 4.82
C LEU A 343 -8.25 1.66 4.97
N GLU A 344 -7.24 1.26 4.20
CA GLU A 344 -6.58 -0.05 4.33
C GLU A 344 -5.38 0.06 5.31
N PRO A 345 -5.22 -0.89 6.25
CA PRO A 345 -4.07 -0.90 7.15
C PRO A 345 -2.77 -1.30 6.44
N ILE A 346 -1.66 -0.63 6.79
CA ILE A 346 -0.30 -1.03 6.41
C ILE A 346 0.45 -1.48 7.66
N GLY A 347 0.77 -2.77 7.75
CA GLY A 347 1.48 -3.33 8.90
C GLY A 347 2.99 -3.22 8.78
N PHE A 348 3.66 -2.80 9.86
CA PHE A 348 5.12 -2.75 9.98
C PHE A 348 5.56 -2.61 11.46
N ASP A 349 6.85 -2.72 11.74
CA ASP A 349 7.46 -2.52 13.08
C ASP A 349 6.92 -3.53 14.11
N SER A 350 6.98 -4.80 13.72
CA SER A 350 6.29 -5.92 14.37
C SER A 350 6.87 -6.34 15.73
N ASN A 351 8.13 -5.97 16.00
CA ASN A 351 8.82 -6.19 17.28
C ASN A 351 8.77 -7.65 17.75
N ILE A 352 8.99 -8.61 16.83
CA ILE A 352 8.91 -10.06 17.09
C ILE A 352 9.89 -10.51 18.19
N GLU A 353 11.00 -9.80 18.37
CA GLU A 353 11.95 -10.01 19.48
C GLU A 353 11.35 -9.77 20.88
N HIS A 354 10.24 -9.02 20.95
CA HIS A 354 9.50 -8.71 22.17
C HIS A 354 8.00 -9.06 22.00
N ARG A 355 7.70 -10.05 21.15
CA ARG A 355 6.36 -10.63 20.99
C ARG A 355 5.84 -11.19 22.31
N SER A 356 4.53 -11.20 22.50
CA SER A 356 3.95 -11.80 23.71
C SER A 356 3.98 -13.33 23.68
N GLY A 357 4.25 -13.94 24.84
CA GLY A 357 4.47 -15.38 24.98
C GLY A 357 3.24 -16.24 24.62
N ILE A 358 3.49 -17.51 24.26
CA ILE A 358 2.49 -18.44 23.68
C ILE A 358 1.22 -18.56 24.53
N ASN A 359 1.36 -18.71 25.85
CA ASN A 359 0.25 -18.89 26.80
C ASN A 359 -0.33 -17.56 27.32
N ARG A 360 0.01 -16.43 26.69
CA ARG A 360 -0.57 -15.11 26.99
C ARG A 360 -1.17 -14.55 25.71
N ARG A 361 -2.05 -13.56 25.82
CA ARG A 361 -2.47 -12.76 24.66
C ARG A 361 -1.33 -11.83 24.23
N ASN A 362 -1.59 -10.90 23.34
CA ASN A 362 -0.80 -9.66 23.35
C ASN A 362 -0.86 -9.03 24.77
N ASP A 363 0.18 -9.27 25.56
CA ASP A 363 0.48 -8.59 26.82
C ASP A 363 0.95 -7.18 26.44
N PHE A 364 0.01 -6.27 26.19
CA PHE A 364 0.33 -4.89 25.84
C PHE A 364 1.06 -4.22 27.01
N GLY A 365 2.38 -4.09 26.91
CA GLY A 365 3.18 -3.31 27.86
C GLY A 365 2.80 -1.83 27.93
N GLU A 366 1.95 -1.38 26.99
CA GLU A 366 1.34 -0.06 26.92
C GLU A 366 -0.19 -0.21 26.75
N PRO A 367 -1.02 0.07 27.79
CA PRO A 367 -2.48 -0.07 27.72
C PRO A 367 -3.17 0.72 26.59
N ILE A 368 -2.48 1.76 26.09
CA ILE A 368 -2.86 2.62 24.98
C ILE A 368 -3.03 1.88 23.65
N VAL A 369 -2.34 0.75 23.47
CA VAL A 369 -2.47 -0.09 22.25
C VAL A 369 -3.84 -0.77 22.18
N ALA A 370 -4.42 -1.13 23.33
CA ALA A 370 -5.73 -1.78 23.38
C ALA A 370 -6.85 -0.86 22.89
N VAL A 371 -6.82 0.44 23.18
CA VAL A 371 -7.97 1.35 22.98
C VAL A 371 -8.40 1.45 21.52
N MET A 372 -7.47 1.54 20.56
CA MET A 372 -7.84 1.56 19.14
C MET A 372 -8.25 0.17 18.63
N ARG A 373 -7.52 -0.89 19.02
CA ARG A 373 -7.88 -2.28 18.72
C ARG A 373 -9.30 -2.61 19.18
N ASP A 374 -9.69 -2.19 20.37
CA ASP A 374 -10.99 -2.48 20.98
C ASP A 374 -12.10 -1.71 20.29
N ALA A 375 -11.86 -0.45 19.90
CA ALA A 375 -12.78 0.31 19.07
C ALA A 375 -13.04 -0.40 17.72
N LEU A 376 -12.00 -0.97 17.10
CA LEU A 376 -12.13 -1.76 15.86
C LEU A 376 -12.84 -3.11 16.08
N LEU A 377 -12.53 -3.85 17.15
CA LEU A 377 -13.15 -5.16 17.47
C LEU A 377 -14.55 -5.07 18.10
N ASN A 378 -15.03 -3.86 18.40
CA ASN A 378 -16.43 -3.62 18.75
C ASN A 378 -17.33 -3.48 17.52
N ASP A 379 -16.76 -3.17 16.34
CA ASP A 379 -17.48 -3.24 15.06
C ASP A 379 -17.77 -4.70 14.68
N ALA A 380 -19.03 -5.00 14.35
CA ALA A 380 -19.46 -6.36 14.09
C ALA A 380 -18.88 -6.96 12.80
N ALA A 381 -18.66 -6.14 11.76
CA ALA A 381 -18.11 -6.62 10.49
C ALA A 381 -16.61 -6.91 10.62
N ILE A 382 -15.85 -6.00 11.25
CA ILE A 382 -14.42 -6.21 11.52
C ILE A 382 -14.22 -7.42 12.44
N TYR A 383 -15.05 -7.56 13.48
CA TYR A 383 -14.98 -8.68 14.42
C TYR A 383 -15.28 -10.03 13.76
N ALA A 384 -16.28 -10.09 12.87
CA ALA A 384 -16.61 -11.31 12.13
C ALA A 384 -15.43 -11.78 11.26
N VAL A 385 -14.82 -10.87 10.48
CA VAL A 385 -13.65 -11.20 9.66
C VAL A 385 -12.46 -11.59 10.53
N TYR A 386 -12.18 -10.85 11.60
CA TYR A 386 -11.11 -11.18 12.56
C TYR A 386 -11.23 -12.61 13.10
N ARG A 387 -12.44 -13.03 13.52
CA ARG A 387 -12.68 -14.39 14.02
C ARG A 387 -12.58 -15.45 12.92
N ALA A 388 -13.12 -15.19 11.72
CA ALA A 388 -12.98 -16.10 10.59
C ALA A 388 -11.50 -16.30 10.21
N THR A 389 -10.72 -15.22 10.15
CA THR A 389 -9.30 -15.23 9.76
C THR A 389 -8.44 -16.00 10.74
N LEU A 390 -8.69 -15.88 12.06
CA LEU A 390 -8.01 -16.71 13.06
C LEU A 390 -8.27 -18.21 12.83
N GLY A 391 -9.48 -18.58 12.40
CA GLY A 391 -9.81 -19.96 12.01
C GLY A 391 -9.10 -20.41 10.73
N VAL A 392 -9.05 -19.55 9.70
CA VAL A 392 -8.31 -19.82 8.46
C VAL A 392 -6.82 -20.01 8.75
N LEU A 393 -6.19 -19.08 9.44
CA LEU A 393 -4.77 -19.15 9.80
C LEU A 393 -4.43 -20.38 10.64
N ALA A 394 -5.29 -20.78 11.59
CA ALA A 394 -5.12 -22.02 12.35
C ALA A 394 -5.14 -23.25 11.43
N LYS A 395 -6.10 -23.31 10.50
CA LYS A 395 -6.23 -24.40 9.52
C LYS A 395 -5.04 -24.44 8.55
N GLU A 396 -4.56 -23.29 8.08
CA GLU A 396 -3.38 -23.20 7.19
C GLU A 396 -2.07 -23.57 7.89
N LEU A 397 -1.94 -23.28 9.18
CA LEU A 397 -0.80 -23.69 9.99
C LEU A 397 -0.80 -25.21 10.22
N ASP A 398 -1.94 -25.81 10.56
CA ASP A 398 -2.08 -27.25 10.79
C ASP A 398 -2.03 -28.10 9.50
N SER A 399 -2.52 -27.58 8.37
CA SER A 399 -2.39 -28.22 7.05
C SER A 399 -1.03 -27.96 6.39
N GLY A 400 -0.22 -27.06 6.96
CA GLY A 400 1.13 -26.75 6.51
C GLY A 400 1.23 -25.69 5.40
N VAL A 401 0.12 -25.15 4.88
CA VAL A 401 0.10 -24.11 3.83
C VAL A 401 0.95 -22.90 4.23
N LEU A 402 0.56 -22.21 5.32
CA LEU A 402 1.30 -21.05 5.82
C LEU A 402 2.66 -21.45 6.42
N THR A 403 2.73 -22.62 7.06
CA THR A 403 3.98 -23.14 7.65
C THR A 403 5.06 -23.37 6.58
N ASN A 404 4.70 -23.88 5.40
CA ASN A 404 5.63 -24.10 4.29
C ASN A 404 6.08 -22.78 3.67
N LEU A 405 5.16 -21.85 3.38
CA LEU A 405 5.48 -20.50 2.88
C LEU A 405 6.52 -19.79 3.76
N LEU A 406 6.29 -19.80 5.08
CA LEU A 406 7.19 -19.18 6.06
C LEU A 406 8.50 -19.96 6.23
N ALA A 407 8.49 -21.30 6.09
CA ALA A 407 9.69 -22.11 6.13
C ALA A 407 10.61 -21.86 4.92
N GLU A 408 10.04 -21.72 3.71
CA GLU A 408 10.79 -21.38 2.50
C GLU A 408 11.37 -19.96 2.57
N LYS A 409 10.56 -18.96 2.96
CA LYS A 409 11.03 -17.58 3.16
C LYS A 409 12.11 -17.48 4.24
N GLN A 410 12.03 -18.30 5.29
CA GLN A 410 13.11 -18.41 6.27
C GLN A 410 14.36 -19.08 5.69
N LYS A 411 14.21 -20.16 4.92
CA LYS A 411 15.31 -20.90 4.27
C LYS A 411 16.09 -20.03 3.27
N GLU A 412 15.41 -19.10 2.60
CA GLU A 412 15.98 -18.11 1.68
C GLU A 412 17.01 -17.20 2.37
N VAL A 413 16.66 -16.59 3.51
CA VAL A 413 17.48 -15.52 4.14
C VAL A 413 18.36 -15.99 5.30
N LEU A 414 17.95 -17.03 6.02
CA LEU A 414 18.58 -17.42 7.29
C LEU A 414 20.04 -17.88 7.16
N PRO A 415 20.48 -18.61 6.11
CA PRO A 415 21.89 -19.00 5.96
C PRO A 415 22.83 -17.80 5.80
N ALA A 416 22.37 -16.72 5.16
CA ALA A 416 23.14 -15.49 5.01
C ALA A 416 23.21 -14.71 6.34
N LEU A 417 22.10 -14.60 7.06
CA LEU A 417 22.07 -14.00 8.40
C LEU A 417 22.98 -14.74 9.39
N GLN A 418 22.96 -16.08 9.38
CA GLN A 418 23.78 -16.92 10.27
C GLN A 418 25.29 -16.85 10.00
N LYS A 419 25.72 -16.28 8.87
CA LYS A 419 27.14 -16.08 8.56
C LYS A 419 27.81 -15.03 9.46
N GLU A 420 27.07 -13.97 9.79
CA GLU A 420 27.50 -12.95 10.76
C GLU A 420 26.88 -13.20 12.15
N PHE A 421 25.57 -13.42 12.21
CA PHE A 421 24.83 -13.66 13.45
C PHE A 421 24.83 -15.16 13.78
N PHE A 422 26.02 -15.72 13.99
CA PHE A 422 26.24 -17.16 14.07
C PHE A 422 25.53 -17.88 15.24
N LEU A 423 24.99 -17.16 16.23
CA LEU A 423 24.16 -17.72 17.31
C LEU A 423 22.65 -17.69 17.00
N LEU A 424 22.22 -16.97 15.97
CA LEU A 424 20.82 -16.86 15.52
C LEU A 424 20.21 -18.24 15.27
N GLN A 425 18.99 -18.48 15.73
CA GLN A 425 18.26 -19.73 15.48
C GLN A 425 17.15 -19.49 14.44
N PRO A 426 16.69 -20.54 13.72
CA PRO A 426 15.43 -20.46 13.00
C PRO A 426 14.30 -20.13 13.97
N PHE A 427 13.40 -19.24 13.53
CA PHE A 427 12.10 -19.00 14.15
C PHE A 427 11.28 -20.30 14.10
N LYS A 428 10.62 -20.63 15.22
CA LYS A 428 9.82 -21.86 15.35
C LYS A 428 8.39 -21.58 14.94
N LEU A 429 7.99 -22.10 13.79
CA LEU A 429 6.63 -21.95 13.29
C LEU A 429 5.62 -22.73 14.17
N ASP A 430 6.06 -23.78 14.86
CA ASP A 430 5.28 -24.51 15.88
C ASP A 430 4.73 -23.62 17.00
N GLU A 431 5.41 -22.52 17.33
CA GLU A 431 4.94 -21.54 18.33
C GLU A 431 3.73 -20.73 17.81
N LEU A 432 3.58 -20.60 16.49
CA LEU A 432 2.36 -20.07 15.85
C LEU A 432 1.24 -21.11 15.87
N ILE A 433 1.55 -22.39 15.59
CA ILE A 433 0.56 -23.49 15.66
C ILE A 433 -0.05 -23.58 17.07
N GLN A 434 0.78 -23.55 18.12
CA GLN A 434 0.32 -23.57 19.51
C GLN A 434 -0.55 -22.34 19.85
N ARG A 435 -0.13 -21.15 19.42
CA ARG A 435 -0.86 -19.89 19.66
C ARG A 435 -2.18 -19.83 18.89
N ALA A 436 -2.23 -20.30 17.65
CA ALA A 436 -3.44 -20.40 16.85
C ALA A 436 -4.49 -21.32 17.50
N LYS A 437 -4.07 -22.47 18.05
CA LYS A 437 -4.95 -23.39 18.77
C LYS A 437 -5.58 -22.75 20.00
N LEU A 438 -4.78 -22.05 20.81
CA LEU A 438 -5.28 -21.28 21.96
C LEU A 438 -6.28 -20.18 21.54
N LEU A 439 -5.98 -19.45 20.47
CA LEU A 439 -6.86 -18.38 19.95
C LEU A 439 -8.18 -18.93 19.39
N SER A 440 -8.15 -20.08 18.72
CA SER A 440 -9.36 -20.75 18.19
C SER A 440 -10.33 -21.23 19.27
N GLN A 441 -9.87 -21.36 20.52
CA GLN A 441 -10.63 -21.88 21.66
C GLN A 441 -11.10 -20.79 22.64
N ALA A 442 -10.84 -19.51 22.35
CA ALA A 442 -11.22 -18.39 23.23
C ALA A 442 -12.68 -17.96 23.04
N SER A 443 -13.35 -17.60 24.15
CA SER A 443 -14.74 -17.12 24.18
C SER A 443 -14.86 -15.63 23.84
N ASP A 444 -16.00 -15.21 23.30
CA ASP A 444 -16.27 -13.83 22.87
C ASP A 444 -16.17 -12.79 23.99
N ASP A 445 -16.82 -13.03 25.15
CA ASP A 445 -16.81 -12.09 26.29
C ASP A 445 -15.39 -11.80 26.80
N SER A 446 -14.47 -12.75 26.65
CA SER A 446 -13.09 -12.56 27.08
C SER A 446 -12.34 -11.53 26.23
N LEU A 447 -12.81 -11.20 25.02
CA LEU A 447 -12.11 -10.35 24.04
C LEU A 447 -12.42 -8.85 24.16
N ARG A 448 -13.36 -8.42 25.02
CA ARG A 448 -13.86 -7.02 25.08
C ARG A 448 -13.80 -6.39 26.49
N ALA A 449 -12.72 -5.68 26.80
CA ALA A 449 -12.55 -4.84 28.00
C ALA A 449 -11.25 -4.00 27.89
N GLN A 450 -11.15 -2.73 28.31
CA GLN A 450 -12.12 -1.75 28.84
C GLN A 450 -11.55 -0.33 28.59
N ALA A 451 -12.37 0.67 28.22
CA ALA A 451 -11.89 1.88 27.53
C ALA A 451 -11.14 2.92 28.41
N PHE A 452 -9.79 2.82 28.53
CA PHE A 452 -8.97 3.80 29.28
C PHE A 452 -7.46 4.05 28.86
N ASN A 453 -7.14 4.89 27.84
CA ASN A 453 -6.54 6.20 28.23
C ASN A 453 -5.60 7.12 27.33
N ALA A 454 -5.23 8.33 27.87
CA ALA A 454 -4.58 9.57 27.31
C ALA A 454 -4.25 10.66 28.42
N TYR A 455 -4.25 12.04 28.42
CA TYR A 455 -4.29 13.26 27.52
C TYR A 455 -3.40 14.46 28.11
N PRO A 456 -2.80 15.43 27.34
CA PRO A 456 -1.58 16.22 27.76
C PRO A 456 -1.49 17.77 27.59
N THR A 457 -2.13 18.36 26.58
CA THR A 457 -2.06 19.79 26.22
C THR A 457 -3.34 20.43 26.71
N LEU A 458 -3.30 21.69 27.15
CA LEU A 458 -4.51 22.35 27.62
C LEU A 458 -5.58 22.44 26.53
N LEU A 459 -5.15 22.48 25.26
CA LEU A 459 -6.02 22.86 24.16
C LEU A 459 -5.57 22.25 22.82
N GLN A 460 -6.54 21.90 21.98
CA GLN A 460 -6.39 21.86 20.52
C GLN A 460 -7.19 23.02 19.90
N ALA A 461 -6.72 23.55 18.77
CA ALA A 461 -7.42 24.61 18.04
C ALA A 461 -7.34 24.38 16.52
N TYR A 462 -8.49 24.47 15.85
CA TYR A 462 -8.64 24.25 14.40
C TYR A 462 -9.46 25.38 13.77
N LEU A 463 -9.07 25.82 12.57
CA LEU A 463 -9.85 26.76 11.77
C LEU A 463 -10.58 25.98 10.69
N LEU A 464 -11.91 26.02 10.73
CA LEU A 464 -12.83 25.21 9.92
C LEU A 464 -13.90 26.13 9.28
N LYS A 465 -14.74 25.55 8.42
CA LYS A 465 -15.88 26.25 7.80
C LYS A 465 -17.05 25.29 7.65
N ASP A 466 -18.26 25.78 7.91
CA ASP A 466 -19.52 25.15 7.54
C ASP A 466 -20.43 26.14 6.79
N GLU A 467 -21.70 25.78 6.59
CA GLU A 467 -22.71 26.59 5.89
C GLU A 467 -22.91 28.00 6.49
N LYS A 468 -22.66 28.17 7.79
CA LYS A 468 -22.82 29.45 8.50
C LYS A 468 -21.58 30.34 8.39
N GLY A 469 -20.46 29.81 7.88
CA GLY A 469 -19.22 30.54 7.67
C GLY A 469 -18.00 29.89 8.36
N PRO A 470 -16.87 30.61 8.42
CA PRO A 470 -15.67 30.12 9.07
C PRO A 470 -15.80 30.18 10.60
N TYR A 471 -15.32 29.14 11.27
CA TYR A 471 -15.33 29.02 12.73
C TYR A 471 -14.05 28.44 13.28
N LEU A 472 -13.74 28.83 14.51
CA LEU A 472 -12.67 28.29 15.33
C LEU A 472 -13.25 27.17 16.20
N GLU A 473 -12.75 25.96 16.04
CA GLU A 473 -12.99 24.83 16.94
C GLU A 473 -11.92 24.82 18.04
N LEU A 474 -12.35 24.97 19.29
CA LEU A 474 -11.52 24.88 20.49
C LEU A 474 -11.91 23.64 21.31
N ILE A 475 -10.93 22.80 21.60
CA ILE A 475 -11.14 21.53 22.31
C ILE A 475 -10.25 21.55 23.55
N ASN A 476 -10.84 21.54 24.76
CA ASN A 476 -10.05 21.37 25.98
C ASN A 476 -9.54 19.92 26.06
N ALA A 477 -8.24 19.77 26.12
CA ALA A 477 -7.57 18.49 26.08
C ALA A 477 -7.10 17.98 27.47
N VAL A 478 -7.41 18.66 28.59
CA VAL A 478 -7.07 18.20 29.95
C VAL A 478 -8.28 18.06 30.90
N PRO A 479 -8.15 17.28 32.00
CA PRO A 479 -9.18 17.16 33.05
C PRO A 479 -9.54 18.47 33.76
N GLN A 480 -8.60 19.40 33.84
CA GLN A 480 -8.79 20.69 34.49
C GLN A 480 -9.57 21.65 33.58
N ARG A 481 -10.34 22.58 34.17
CA ARG A 481 -10.95 23.67 33.40
C ARG A 481 -9.84 24.55 32.82
N VAL A 482 -9.96 24.90 31.56
CA VAL A 482 -8.98 25.73 30.84
C VAL A 482 -9.60 27.09 30.54
N ALA A 483 -8.91 28.14 30.95
CA ALA A 483 -9.22 29.51 30.62
C ALA A 483 -8.46 29.90 29.36
N VAL A 484 -9.17 30.15 28.26
CA VAL A 484 -8.60 30.79 27.07
C VAL A 484 -8.54 32.29 27.34
N GLN A 485 -7.34 32.85 27.32
CA GLN A 485 -7.04 34.22 27.71
C GLN A 485 -7.11 35.20 26.54
N SER A 486 -6.69 34.78 25.34
CA SER A 486 -6.75 35.60 24.13
C SER A 486 -6.68 34.78 22.83
N LEU A 487 -7.19 35.38 21.76
CA LEU A 487 -7.11 34.93 20.37
C LEU A 487 -6.48 36.05 19.52
N GLN A 488 -5.39 35.78 18.79
CA GLN A 488 -4.67 36.80 18.01
C GLN A 488 -4.15 36.25 16.68
N TRP A 489 -4.43 36.92 15.57
CA TRP A 489 -3.84 36.59 14.27
C TRP A 489 -2.40 37.09 14.19
N LEU A 490 -1.48 36.24 13.75
CA LEU A 490 -0.07 36.58 13.56
C LEU A 490 0.27 36.61 12.07
N ALA A 491 0.81 37.72 11.58
CA ALA A 491 1.39 37.79 10.23
C ALA A 491 2.70 36.99 10.13
N LYS A 492 2.95 36.38 8.96
CA LYS A 492 4.10 35.51 8.69
C LYS A 492 5.43 36.27 8.60
N GLY A 493 5.93 36.68 9.76
CA GLY A 493 7.12 37.50 9.95
C GLY A 493 7.12 38.27 11.28
N GLY A 494 5.98 38.32 11.99
CA GLY A 494 5.87 38.97 13.30
C GLY A 494 5.76 40.50 13.25
N ALA A 495 5.60 41.10 12.07
CA ALA A 495 5.51 42.55 11.90
C ALA A 495 4.19 43.15 12.46
N HIS A 496 3.08 42.42 12.32
CA HIS A 496 1.76 42.85 12.77
C HIS A 496 0.96 41.69 13.39
N ASN A 497 0.28 41.99 14.51
CA ASN A 497 -0.72 41.12 15.12
C ASN A 497 -2.11 41.76 14.90
N ALA A 498 -3.06 41.02 14.35
CA ALA A 498 -4.44 41.49 14.18
C ALA A 498 -5.38 40.85 15.23
N ALA A 499 -6.38 41.61 15.67
CA ALA A 499 -7.37 41.13 16.63
C ALA A 499 -8.28 40.06 15.99
N PHE A 500 -8.68 39.05 16.77
CA PHE A 500 -9.67 38.06 16.34
C PHE A 500 -11.09 38.63 16.50
N GLU A 501 -11.78 38.87 15.40
CA GLU A 501 -13.16 39.38 15.39
C GLU A 501 -14.16 38.21 15.31
N ALA A 502 -14.70 37.81 16.46
CA ALA A 502 -15.81 36.86 16.52
C ALA A 502 -17.11 37.48 15.94
N VAL A 503 -17.98 36.65 15.35
CA VAL A 503 -19.30 37.09 14.86
C VAL A 503 -20.22 37.47 16.02
N GLU A 504 -20.19 36.67 17.09
CA GLU A 504 -20.82 36.98 18.38
C GLU A 504 -19.76 37.38 19.41
N PRO A 505 -19.90 38.51 20.14
CA PRO A 505 -18.89 38.97 21.09
C PRO A 505 -18.56 37.95 22.20
N GLN A 506 -17.29 37.55 22.29
CA GLN A 506 -16.80 36.61 23.29
C GLN A 506 -16.21 37.35 24.49
N GLN A 507 -16.55 36.93 25.71
CA GLN A 507 -15.91 37.42 26.93
C GLN A 507 -14.67 36.59 27.26
N PHE A 508 -13.56 37.27 27.57
CA PHE A 508 -12.31 36.64 27.99
C PHE A 508 -12.04 36.88 29.49
N PRO A 509 -11.57 35.87 30.25
CA PRO A 509 -11.20 34.54 29.79
C PRO A 509 -12.40 33.63 29.49
N LEU A 510 -12.39 33.02 28.30
CA LEU A 510 -13.41 32.03 27.91
C LEU A 510 -13.12 30.71 28.64
N LEU A 511 -14.07 30.27 29.46
CA LEU A 511 -13.89 29.13 30.36
C LEU A 511 -14.39 27.84 29.72
N LEU A 512 -13.47 27.00 29.27
CA LEU A 512 -13.78 25.67 28.75
C LEU A 512 -13.94 24.67 29.92
N ALA A 513 -14.92 23.78 29.80
CA ALA A 513 -15.08 22.65 30.72
C ALA A 513 -13.84 21.74 30.65
N GLY A 514 -13.43 21.16 31.78
CA GLY A 514 -12.39 20.13 31.79
C GLY A 514 -12.92 18.87 31.11
N THR A 515 -12.09 18.22 30.28
CA THR A 515 -12.44 16.92 29.68
C THR A 515 -12.11 15.82 30.68
N PRO A 516 -13.11 15.22 31.38
CA PRO A 516 -12.87 14.30 32.49
C PRO A 516 -11.99 13.15 32.04
N LEU A 517 -10.95 12.84 32.83
CA LEU A 517 -9.72 12.15 32.40
C LEU A 517 -9.97 11.21 31.21
N ARG A 518 -9.79 11.80 30.03
CA ARG A 518 -9.65 11.12 28.75
C ARG A 518 -10.92 10.59 28.07
N THR A 519 -12.08 11.08 28.46
CA THR A 519 -13.32 10.93 27.67
C THR A 519 -13.23 11.66 26.33
N LEU A 520 -14.23 11.50 25.44
CA LEU A 520 -14.36 12.34 24.24
C LEU A 520 -14.39 13.83 24.64
N PRO A 521 -13.49 14.68 24.10
CA PRO A 521 -13.36 16.06 24.56
C PRO A 521 -14.43 16.98 23.96
N HIS A 522 -14.90 17.95 24.75
CA HIS A 522 -15.95 18.86 24.31
C HIS A 522 -15.42 19.91 23.30
N SER A 523 -15.97 19.92 22.09
CA SER A 523 -15.71 20.95 21.07
C SER A 523 -16.53 22.22 21.33
N THR A 524 -15.85 23.36 21.36
CA THR A 524 -16.45 24.70 21.49
C THR A 524 -16.20 25.46 20.20
N ARG A 525 -17.27 25.88 19.50
CA ARG A 525 -17.18 26.58 18.21
C ARG A 525 -17.36 28.09 18.38
N ILE A 526 -16.54 28.88 17.72
CA ILE A 526 -16.63 30.34 17.67
C ILE A 526 -16.57 30.81 16.21
N TYR A 527 -17.69 31.23 15.64
CA TYR A 527 -17.73 31.82 14.31
C TYR A 527 -16.99 33.16 14.30
N TYR A 528 -16.24 33.45 13.23
CA TYR A 528 -15.41 34.66 13.15
C TYR A 528 -15.46 35.31 11.76
N LYS A 529 -15.13 36.60 11.69
CA LYS A 529 -14.93 37.30 10.42
C LYS A 529 -13.49 37.12 9.99
N ALA A 530 -13.28 36.61 8.77
CA ALA A 530 -11.93 36.41 8.24
C ALA A 530 -11.16 37.75 8.20
N PRO A 531 -9.86 37.77 8.58
CA PRO A 531 -9.05 38.98 8.54
C PRO A 531 -8.95 39.52 7.11
N ARG A 532 -8.92 40.84 6.96
CA ARG A 532 -8.92 41.51 5.65
C ARG A 532 -7.49 41.61 5.11
N GLY A 533 -7.24 41.01 3.95
CA GLY A 533 -5.98 41.08 3.20
C GLY A 533 -5.46 39.69 2.83
N ASP A 534 -4.62 39.63 1.80
CA ASP A 534 -4.12 38.37 1.21
C ASP A 534 -2.89 37.79 1.94
N GLU A 535 -2.48 38.37 3.08
CA GLU A 535 -1.33 37.88 3.83
C GLU A 535 -1.64 36.57 4.60
N PRO A 536 -0.77 35.54 4.50
CA PRO A 536 -0.97 34.28 5.22
C PRO A 536 -0.73 34.46 6.72
N VAL A 537 -1.81 34.47 7.50
CA VAL A 537 -1.81 34.57 8.96
C VAL A 537 -2.04 33.23 9.65
N THR A 538 -1.54 33.10 10.89
CA THR A 538 -1.88 31.97 11.79
C THR A 538 -2.55 32.49 13.06
N LEU A 539 -3.66 31.88 13.47
CA LEU A 539 -4.30 32.25 14.74
C LEU A 539 -3.57 31.61 15.92
N GLN A 540 -3.07 32.45 16.83
CA GLN A 540 -2.55 32.03 18.12
C GLN A 540 -3.64 32.05 19.18
N VAL A 541 -3.70 30.98 19.98
CA VAL A 541 -4.56 30.84 21.16
C VAL A 541 -3.69 30.76 22.41
N VAL A 542 -3.91 31.66 23.37
CA VAL A 542 -3.21 31.66 24.67
C VAL A 542 -4.16 31.19 25.76
N SER A 543 -3.74 30.23 26.59
CA SER A 543 -4.57 29.64 27.64
C SER A 543 -3.79 29.26 28.91
N ASN A 544 -4.50 28.98 29.99
CA ASN A 544 -3.96 28.42 31.24
C ASN A 544 -5.00 27.53 31.94
N ILE A 545 -4.56 26.66 32.85
CA ILE A 545 -5.46 25.97 33.77
C ILE A 545 -6.07 27.00 34.73
N VAL A 546 -7.37 26.89 35.01
CA VAL A 546 -8.06 27.75 35.99
C VAL A 546 -7.44 27.53 37.37
N GLY A 547 -6.80 28.58 37.90
CA GLY A 547 -6.03 28.54 39.15
C GLY A 547 -4.50 28.55 38.97
N GLU A 548 -3.99 28.28 37.76
CA GLU A 548 -2.54 28.31 37.48
C GLU A 548 -2.09 29.59 36.77
N ALA A 549 -0.92 30.11 37.16
CA ALA A 549 -0.30 31.27 36.52
C ALA A 549 0.43 30.94 35.19
N ARG A 550 0.68 29.66 34.89
CA ARG A 550 1.44 29.24 33.71
C ARG A 550 0.58 29.35 32.45
N ARG A 551 1.04 30.16 31.49
CA ARG A 551 0.41 30.28 30.17
C ARG A 551 0.99 29.27 29.17
N TYR A 552 0.12 28.82 28.27
CA TYR A 552 0.36 27.88 27.19
C TYR A 552 -0.10 28.52 25.88
N THR A 553 0.61 28.23 24.80
CA THR A 553 0.40 28.89 23.49
C THR A 553 0.22 27.84 22.42
N THR A 554 -0.98 27.78 21.83
CA THR A 554 -1.34 26.86 20.76
C THR A 554 -1.50 27.65 19.46
N GLN A 555 -0.84 27.25 18.38
CA GLN A 555 -1.15 27.77 17.05
C GLN A 555 -2.30 26.94 16.48
N ALA A 556 -3.42 27.58 16.16
CA ALA A 556 -4.54 26.90 15.54
C ALA A 556 -4.16 26.46 14.13
N ARG A 557 -4.45 25.20 13.77
CA ARG A 557 -4.19 24.72 12.42
C ARG A 557 -5.28 25.28 11.49
N ALA A 558 -4.90 26.26 10.66
CA ALA A 558 -5.50 26.43 9.34
C ALA A 558 -5.26 25.15 8.51
N ASP A 559 -6.15 24.87 7.56
CA ASP A 559 -6.13 23.69 6.70
C ASP A 559 -6.17 22.37 7.50
N TYR A 560 -7.18 22.18 8.36
CA TYR A 560 -7.46 20.89 9.00
C TYR A 560 -8.84 20.34 8.60
N PHE A 561 -8.98 19.02 8.64
CA PHE A 561 -10.12 18.33 8.05
C PHE A 561 -11.40 18.52 8.86
N VAL A 562 -12.51 18.77 8.18
CA VAL A 562 -13.84 18.59 8.75
C VAL A 562 -14.02 17.07 8.98
N PRO A 563 -14.45 16.61 10.16
CA PRO A 563 -14.75 15.21 10.38
C PRO A 563 -15.93 14.79 9.49
N LEU A 564 -15.82 13.66 8.79
CA LEU A 564 -16.94 13.11 8.05
C LEU A 564 -17.91 12.41 9.00
N ASP A 565 -19.21 12.60 8.76
CA ASP A 565 -20.34 11.94 9.42
C ASP A 565 -20.94 10.81 8.54
N LYS A 566 -20.51 10.72 7.28
CA LYS A 566 -20.93 9.72 6.28
C LYS A 566 -19.72 9.28 5.45
N ASN A 567 -19.72 8.04 4.96
CA ASN A 567 -18.74 7.62 3.96
C ASN A 567 -19.00 8.37 2.62
N PRO A 568 -17.96 8.70 1.82
CA PRO A 568 -18.12 9.32 0.51
C PRO A 568 -18.90 8.51 -0.53
N GLN A 569 -18.98 7.18 -0.41
CA GLN A 569 -19.71 6.35 -1.36
C GLN A 569 -21.24 6.54 -1.24
N PRO A 570 -21.99 6.43 -2.35
CA PRO A 570 -23.44 6.34 -2.31
C PRO A 570 -23.92 5.15 -1.47
N ASN A 571 -24.80 5.44 -0.53
CA ASN A 571 -25.52 4.46 0.28
C ASN A 571 -27.00 4.87 0.32
N SER A 572 -27.90 3.89 0.21
CA SER A 572 -29.35 4.07 0.19
C SER A 572 -30.02 2.80 0.69
N THR A 573 -31.15 2.94 1.38
CA THR A 573 -31.93 1.75 1.82
C THR A 573 -32.80 1.26 0.67
N LEU A 574 -33.20 -0.01 0.73
CA LEU A 574 -34.09 -0.62 -0.26
C LEU A 574 -35.41 0.17 -0.38
N GLU A 575 -35.99 0.58 0.74
CA GLU A 575 -37.25 1.31 0.80
C GLU A 575 -37.13 2.68 0.12
N ALA A 576 -36.00 3.37 0.31
CA ALA A 576 -35.73 4.65 -0.35
C ALA A 576 -35.59 4.50 -1.87
N GLN A 577 -34.98 3.41 -2.35
CA GLN A 577 -34.83 3.10 -3.77
C GLN A 577 -36.15 2.71 -4.43
N LEU A 578 -36.96 1.87 -3.78
CA LEU A 578 -38.30 1.50 -4.27
C LEU A 578 -39.26 2.70 -4.29
N ALA A 579 -39.11 3.64 -3.35
CA ALA A 579 -39.89 4.87 -3.33
C ALA A 579 -39.46 5.89 -4.42
N LEU A 580 -38.17 5.94 -4.74
CA LEU A 580 -37.62 6.83 -5.78
C LEU A 580 -37.83 6.29 -7.21
N HIS A 581 -37.77 4.96 -7.38
CA HIS A 581 -37.79 4.29 -8.69
C HIS A 581 -38.95 3.29 -8.78
N PRO A 582 -40.18 3.71 -9.15
CA PRO A 582 -41.38 2.85 -9.13
C PRO A 582 -41.34 1.62 -10.07
N PHE A 583 -40.35 1.54 -10.95
CA PHE A 583 -40.09 0.38 -11.81
C PHE A 583 -39.29 -0.73 -11.12
N LEU A 584 -38.61 -0.44 -10.00
CA LEU A 584 -37.92 -1.42 -9.17
C LEU A 584 -38.94 -2.24 -8.37
N LYS A 585 -38.70 -3.56 -8.33
CA LYS A 585 -39.46 -4.54 -7.54
C LYS A 585 -38.51 -5.42 -6.76
N VAL A 586 -39.04 -6.16 -5.79
CA VAL A 586 -38.29 -7.14 -5.00
C VAL A 586 -38.89 -8.52 -5.26
N SER A 587 -38.04 -9.54 -5.42
CA SER A 587 -38.46 -10.94 -5.53
C SER A 587 -39.14 -11.43 -4.25
N ALA A 588 -40.01 -12.44 -4.36
CA ALA A 588 -40.79 -12.96 -3.24
C ALA A 588 -39.95 -13.61 -2.11
N ASP A 589 -38.66 -13.88 -2.36
CA ASP A 589 -37.69 -14.38 -1.38
C ASP A 589 -36.81 -13.26 -0.76
N ASN A 590 -37.04 -12.00 -1.16
CA ASN A 590 -36.26 -10.81 -0.79
C ASN A 590 -34.76 -10.87 -1.14
N ARG A 591 -34.35 -11.69 -2.12
CA ARG A 591 -32.93 -11.81 -2.53
C ARG A 591 -32.57 -11.03 -3.79
N ARG A 592 -33.54 -10.59 -4.59
CA ARG A 592 -33.30 -9.93 -5.86
C ARG A 592 -34.13 -8.65 -5.98
N ILE A 593 -33.51 -7.61 -6.53
CA ILE A 593 -34.14 -6.36 -6.90
C ILE A 593 -34.22 -6.35 -8.42
N GLU A 594 -35.43 -6.28 -8.98
CA GLU A 594 -35.70 -6.45 -10.40
C GLU A 594 -36.20 -5.15 -11.03
N VAL A 595 -35.65 -4.76 -12.18
CA VAL A 595 -36.23 -3.70 -13.02
C VAL A 595 -37.38 -4.28 -13.83
N SER A 596 -38.53 -3.62 -13.78
CA SER A 596 -39.68 -3.94 -14.65
C SER A 596 -39.35 -3.66 -16.11
N ALA A 597 -39.62 -4.60 -17.02
CA ALA A 597 -39.39 -4.39 -18.45
C ALA A 597 -40.17 -3.19 -19.02
N GLY A 598 -39.61 -2.55 -20.05
CA GLY A 598 -40.10 -1.29 -20.63
C GLY A 598 -39.03 -0.18 -20.65
N GLU A 599 -39.44 1.02 -21.08
CA GLU A 599 -38.57 2.19 -21.09
C GLU A 599 -38.83 3.09 -19.88
N TRP A 600 -37.77 3.48 -19.17
CA TRP A 600 -37.84 4.30 -17.96
C TRP A 600 -36.84 5.45 -17.99
N VAL A 601 -37.28 6.61 -17.51
CA VAL A 601 -36.40 7.71 -17.12
C VAL A 601 -35.98 7.48 -15.67
N VAL A 602 -34.68 7.62 -15.40
CA VAL A 602 -34.10 7.44 -14.07
C VAL A 602 -33.74 8.80 -13.48
N GLU A 603 -34.47 9.21 -12.44
CA GLU A 603 -34.18 10.43 -11.69
C GLU A 603 -33.11 10.17 -10.62
N GLY A 604 -31.95 10.83 -10.75
CA GLY A 604 -30.81 10.59 -9.87
C GLY A 604 -30.13 9.24 -10.16
N SER A 605 -29.87 8.46 -9.11
CA SER A 605 -29.09 7.22 -9.20
C SER A 605 -29.83 6.03 -8.58
N ILE A 606 -29.61 4.85 -9.15
CA ILE A 606 -30.00 3.56 -8.58
C ILE A 606 -28.84 3.08 -7.69
N VAL A 607 -29.10 2.88 -6.40
CA VAL A 607 -28.08 2.49 -5.40
C VAL A 607 -28.50 1.18 -4.74
N ILE A 608 -27.92 0.07 -5.17
CA ILE A 608 -28.28 -1.27 -4.70
C ILE A 608 -27.45 -1.62 -3.45
N PRO A 609 -28.08 -1.87 -2.28
CA PRO A 609 -27.37 -2.26 -1.06
C PRO A 609 -26.83 -3.69 -1.13
N LYS A 610 -25.99 -4.07 -0.15
CA LYS A 610 -25.45 -5.44 0.01
C LYS A 610 -26.54 -6.47 0.32
N GLY A 611 -26.28 -7.73 -0.02
CA GLY A 611 -27.13 -8.87 0.32
C GLY A 611 -28.25 -9.16 -0.69
N TYR A 612 -28.18 -8.59 -1.88
CA TYR A 612 -29.14 -8.78 -2.97
C TYR A 612 -28.44 -9.21 -4.26
N ARG A 613 -29.23 -9.45 -5.32
CA ARG A 613 -28.80 -9.45 -6.72
C ARG A 613 -29.64 -8.42 -7.49
N PHE A 614 -29.02 -7.62 -8.35
CA PHE A 614 -29.71 -6.62 -9.15
C PHE A 614 -29.94 -7.12 -10.58
N PHE A 615 -31.20 -7.32 -10.94
CA PHE A 615 -31.60 -7.97 -12.18
C PHE A 615 -32.27 -7.00 -13.15
N ILE A 616 -31.90 -7.11 -14.43
CA ILE A 616 -32.55 -6.44 -15.55
C ILE A 616 -32.79 -7.48 -16.64
N GLY A 617 -34.03 -7.56 -17.13
CA GLY A 617 -34.42 -8.50 -18.20
C GLY A 617 -34.50 -7.83 -19.58
N GLU A 618 -34.67 -8.65 -20.62
CA GLU A 618 -34.81 -8.23 -22.01
C GLU A 618 -35.92 -7.17 -22.24
N GLY A 619 -35.72 -6.33 -23.26
CA GLY A 619 -36.66 -5.25 -23.61
C GLY A 619 -36.72 -4.11 -22.60
N THR A 620 -35.68 -3.92 -21.79
CA THR A 620 -35.59 -2.84 -20.80
C THR A 620 -34.65 -1.73 -21.25
N THR A 621 -35.09 -0.48 -21.20
CA THR A 621 -34.25 0.70 -21.44
C THR A 621 -34.29 1.64 -20.23
N LEU A 622 -33.12 1.97 -19.68
CA LEU A 622 -32.97 2.96 -18.61
C LEU A 622 -32.24 4.21 -19.14
N ARG A 623 -32.89 5.36 -19.03
CA ARG A 623 -32.37 6.66 -19.50
C ARG A 623 -32.10 7.58 -18.31
N PHE A 624 -30.83 7.79 -17.99
CA PHE A 624 -30.39 8.52 -16.81
C PHE A 624 -30.29 10.02 -17.07
N ALA A 625 -30.79 10.84 -16.14
CA ALA A 625 -30.48 12.26 -16.14
C ALA A 625 -28.95 12.51 -16.01
N PRO A 626 -28.42 13.66 -16.45
CA PRO A 626 -26.98 13.96 -16.33
C PRO A 626 -26.45 13.77 -14.90
N ARG A 627 -25.31 13.08 -14.77
CA ARG A 627 -24.70 12.57 -13.51
C ARG A 627 -25.47 11.45 -12.78
N GLY A 628 -26.66 11.04 -13.26
CA GLY A 628 -27.32 9.83 -12.80
C GLY A 628 -26.46 8.58 -13.05
N SER A 629 -26.63 7.55 -12.23
CA SER A 629 -25.75 6.37 -12.24
C SER A 629 -26.39 5.11 -11.65
N ILE A 630 -25.72 3.97 -11.85
CA ILE A 630 -25.95 2.73 -11.09
C ILE A 630 -24.75 2.51 -10.17
N VAL A 631 -25.00 2.30 -8.87
CA VAL A 631 -23.99 1.90 -7.88
C VAL A 631 -24.50 0.67 -7.15
N SER A 632 -23.84 -0.47 -7.35
CA SER A 632 -24.26 -1.74 -6.76
C SER A 632 -23.21 -2.27 -5.79
N HIS A 633 -23.60 -2.50 -4.55
CA HIS A 633 -22.82 -3.27 -3.57
C HIS A 633 -23.19 -4.77 -3.60
N SER A 634 -23.79 -5.22 -4.70
CA SER A 634 -24.38 -6.54 -4.94
C SER A 634 -24.16 -6.98 -6.39
N ALA A 635 -24.25 -8.28 -6.66
CA ALA A 635 -24.04 -8.82 -8.01
C ALA A 635 -25.09 -8.31 -9.01
N VAL A 636 -24.71 -8.20 -10.29
CA VAL A 636 -25.59 -7.73 -11.38
C VAL A 636 -25.89 -8.85 -12.38
N GLU A 637 -27.17 -9.03 -12.69
CA GLU A 637 -27.71 -10.07 -13.58
C GLU A 637 -28.50 -9.39 -14.72
N PHE A 638 -27.81 -8.98 -15.79
CA PHE A 638 -28.42 -8.21 -16.88
C PHE A 638 -28.57 -9.12 -18.11
N HIS A 639 -29.75 -9.71 -18.29
CA HIS A 639 -30.00 -10.76 -19.28
C HIS A 639 -30.98 -10.29 -20.35
N GLY A 640 -30.45 -9.61 -21.38
CA GLY A 640 -31.16 -9.26 -22.60
C GLY A 640 -31.13 -10.38 -23.65
N SER A 641 -31.80 -10.14 -24.78
CA SER A 641 -31.68 -10.99 -25.98
C SER A 641 -31.24 -10.17 -27.20
N ALA A 642 -30.75 -10.85 -28.24
CA ALA A 642 -30.38 -10.17 -29.50
C ALA A 642 -31.57 -9.49 -30.22
N ALA A 643 -32.81 -9.87 -29.89
CA ALA A 643 -34.03 -9.25 -30.40
C ALA A 643 -34.56 -8.12 -29.51
N ALA A 644 -34.27 -8.18 -28.20
CA ALA A 644 -34.70 -7.23 -27.19
C ALA A 644 -33.55 -6.95 -26.19
N PRO A 645 -32.49 -6.22 -26.61
CA PRO A 645 -31.35 -5.94 -25.76
C PRO A 645 -31.74 -5.05 -24.57
N ILE A 646 -30.92 -5.07 -23.53
CA ILE A 646 -30.98 -4.10 -22.43
C ILE A 646 -30.22 -2.85 -22.88
N VAL A 647 -30.76 -1.65 -22.65
CA VAL A 647 -30.12 -0.39 -23.03
C VAL A 647 -29.95 0.51 -21.80
N LEU A 648 -28.72 0.94 -21.52
CA LEU A 648 -28.37 1.85 -20.42
C LEU A 648 -27.70 3.10 -21.00
N GLU A 649 -28.38 4.25 -20.95
CA GLU A 649 -27.93 5.47 -21.64
C GLU A 649 -28.26 6.77 -20.88
N GLY A 650 -27.61 7.88 -21.26
CA GLY A 650 -27.97 9.22 -20.77
C GLY A 650 -29.21 9.78 -21.47
N LEU A 651 -29.94 10.71 -20.83
CA LEU A 651 -30.95 11.51 -21.50
C LEU A 651 -30.30 12.45 -22.53
N PRO A 652 -30.78 12.52 -23.78
CA PRO A 652 -30.37 13.55 -24.73
C PRO A 652 -30.58 14.96 -24.16
N THR A 653 -29.61 15.85 -24.30
CA THR A 653 -29.70 17.26 -23.87
C THR A 653 -29.54 18.21 -25.05
N GLU A 654 -30.24 19.34 -25.03
CA GLU A 654 -30.20 20.34 -26.13
C GLU A 654 -28.79 20.94 -26.36
N THR A 655 -27.90 20.83 -25.37
CA THR A 655 -26.52 21.32 -25.41
C THR A 655 -25.51 20.30 -25.93
N GLY A 656 -25.91 19.04 -26.20
CA GLY A 656 -25.00 17.96 -26.56
C GLY A 656 -24.09 17.47 -25.42
N ASP A 657 -24.36 17.90 -24.19
CA ASP A 657 -23.65 17.49 -22.98
C ASP A 657 -24.54 16.47 -22.25
N ASP A 658 -24.67 15.30 -22.87
CA ASP A 658 -25.80 14.36 -22.74
C ASP A 658 -25.43 13.02 -22.09
N GLY A 659 -24.28 13.00 -21.38
CA GLY A 659 -23.74 11.80 -20.74
C GLY A 659 -24.21 11.57 -19.30
N TRP A 660 -24.14 10.31 -18.86
CA TRP A 660 -24.45 9.87 -17.50
C TRP A 660 -23.22 9.29 -16.79
N SER A 661 -23.22 9.23 -15.46
CA SER A 661 -22.06 8.81 -14.67
C SER A 661 -21.75 7.31 -14.75
N GLY A 662 -22.59 6.52 -15.44
CA GLY A 662 -22.34 5.11 -15.70
C GLY A 662 -22.62 4.16 -14.52
N LEU A 663 -21.95 3.01 -14.51
CA LEU A 663 -22.24 1.89 -13.60
C LEU A 663 -20.99 1.46 -12.82
N VAL A 664 -21.15 1.24 -11.51
CA VAL A 664 -20.08 0.71 -10.65
C VAL A 664 -20.61 -0.45 -9.80
N VAL A 665 -19.90 -1.58 -9.80
CA VAL A 665 -20.12 -2.71 -8.88
C VAL A 665 -18.96 -2.79 -7.87
N LEU A 666 -19.30 -2.84 -6.58
CA LEU A 666 -18.39 -2.69 -5.45
C LEU A 666 -18.48 -3.88 -4.50
N SER A 667 -17.44 -4.72 -4.51
CA SER A 667 -17.25 -5.83 -3.57
C SER A 667 -18.50 -6.70 -3.41
N ALA A 668 -19.07 -7.13 -4.55
CA ALA A 668 -20.16 -8.09 -4.60
C ALA A 668 -19.69 -9.47 -4.12
N GLU A 669 -20.50 -10.10 -3.25
CA GLU A 669 -20.22 -11.43 -2.69
C GLU A 669 -20.52 -12.59 -3.66
N ASP A 670 -21.16 -12.26 -4.79
CA ASP A 670 -21.71 -13.16 -5.80
C ASP A 670 -21.16 -12.79 -7.20
N ASP A 671 -20.96 -13.79 -8.07
CA ASP A 671 -20.56 -13.58 -9.46
C ASP A 671 -21.63 -12.83 -10.26
N SER A 672 -21.21 -11.83 -11.04
CA SER A 672 -22.07 -11.05 -11.93
C SER A 672 -22.11 -11.60 -13.36
N SER A 673 -23.24 -11.42 -14.06
CA SER A 673 -23.44 -11.93 -15.42
C SER A 673 -24.25 -10.99 -16.31
N TRP A 674 -23.69 -10.60 -17.45
CA TRP A 674 -24.29 -9.73 -18.45
C TRP A 674 -24.41 -10.45 -19.80
N GLN A 675 -25.55 -10.31 -20.46
CA GLN A 675 -25.75 -10.75 -21.85
C GLN A 675 -26.65 -9.79 -22.63
N HIS A 676 -26.28 -9.45 -23.86
CA HIS A 676 -27.01 -8.54 -24.76
C HIS A 676 -27.40 -7.20 -24.10
N VAL A 677 -26.40 -6.56 -23.48
CA VAL A 677 -26.50 -5.22 -22.88
C VAL A 677 -25.82 -4.20 -23.79
N ILE A 678 -26.43 -3.05 -24.02
CA ILE A 678 -25.84 -1.88 -24.68
C ILE A 678 -25.70 -0.79 -23.63
N VAL A 679 -24.47 -0.39 -23.33
CA VAL A 679 -24.12 0.71 -22.43
C VAL A 679 -23.59 1.86 -23.27
N ARG A 680 -24.10 3.08 -23.12
CA ARG A 680 -23.57 4.21 -23.90
C ARG A 680 -23.61 5.57 -23.23
N ARG A 681 -22.77 6.49 -23.74
CA ARG A 681 -22.69 7.90 -23.32
C ARG A 681 -22.30 8.06 -21.84
N THR A 682 -21.32 7.28 -21.40
CA THR A 682 -20.84 7.25 -20.01
C THR A 682 -19.68 8.23 -19.76
N THR A 683 -19.73 9.02 -18.69
CA THR A 683 -18.72 10.05 -18.35
C THR A 683 -17.78 9.67 -17.21
N GLY A 684 -17.95 8.48 -16.62
CA GLY A 684 -17.31 8.09 -15.36
C GLY A 684 -18.06 8.59 -14.12
N MET A 685 -17.89 7.89 -13.00
CA MET A 685 -18.64 8.12 -11.77
C MET A 685 -18.27 9.46 -11.12
N SER A 686 -19.25 10.33 -10.90
CA SER A 686 -19.07 11.63 -10.25
C SER A 686 -20.07 11.85 -9.10
N TRP A 687 -19.59 11.81 -7.86
CA TRP A 687 -20.38 11.98 -6.64
C TRP A 687 -19.68 12.95 -5.65
N PRO A 688 -20.40 13.61 -4.74
CA PRO A 688 -19.77 14.41 -3.70
C PRO A 688 -18.70 13.63 -2.91
N ASN A 689 -17.45 14.09 -3.01
CA ASN A 689 -16.25 13.48 -2.41
C ASN A 689 -15.85 12.07 -2.92
N TRP A 690 -16.45 11.55 -4.00
CA TRP A 690 -16.06 10.25 -4.59
C TRP A 690 -16.17 10.27 -6.11
N SER A 691 -15.15 9.77 -6.82
CA SER A 691 -15.16 9.76 -8.29
C SER A 691 -14.29 8.65 -8.87
N LEU A 692 -14.80 7.93 -9.87
CA LEU A 692 -14.05 6.94 -10.65
C LEU A 692 -14.00 7.38 -12.13
N THR A 693 -12.99 6.94 -12.86
CA THR A 693 -12.73 7.35 -14.25
C THR A 693 -13.47 6.53 -15.29
N GLY A 694 -13.77 5.27 -14.99
CA GLY A 694 -14.38 4.33 -15.92
C GLY A 694 -15.89 4.52 -16.05
N GLY A 695 -16.40 4.41 -17.27
CA GLY A 695 -17.84 4.44 -17.56
C GLY A 695 -18.59 3.22 -17.01
N VAL A 696 -17.93 2.05 -17.01
CA VAL A 696 -18.33 0.88 -16.25
C VAL A 696 -17.15 0.40 -15.40
N THR A 697 -17.37 0.15 -14.10
CA THR A 697 -16.33 -0.33 -13.19
C THR A 697 -16.77 -1.54 -12.37
N PHE A 698 -15.94 -2.58 -12.31
CA PHE A 698 -16.09 -3.72 -11.40
C PHE A 698 -14.89 -3.78 -10.44
N TYR A 699 -15.12 -3.55 -9.14
CA TYR A 699 -14.09 -3.60 -8.09
C TYR A 699 -14.33 -4.75 -7.12
N ARG A 700 -13.36 -5.68 -6.96
CA ARG A 700 -13.50 -6.94 -6.20
C ARG A 700 -14.85 -7.64 -6.46
N SER A 701 -15.25 -7.70 -7.73
CA SER A 701 -16.56 -8.22 -8.16
C SER A 701 -16.38 -8.97 -9.47
N ASP A 702 -16.44 -10.29 -9.44
CA ASP A 702 -16.20 -11.14 -10.62
C ASP A 702 -17.36 -11.01 -11.63
N ILE A 703 -17.04 -11.03 -12.93
CA ILE A 703 -18.00 -10.65 -13.99
C ILE A 703 -17.80 -11.44 -15.30
N THR A 704 -18.89 -11.98 -15.84
CA THR A 704 -18.96 -12.52 -17.21
C THR A 704 -19.83 -11.62 -18.10
N ILE A 705 -19.34 -11.16 -19.25
CA ILE A 705 -20.07 -10.30 -20.21
C ILE A 705 -20.11 -10.98 -21.59
N LYS A 706 -21.30 -11.11 -22.18
CA LYS A 706 -21.52 -11.89 -23.42
C LYS A 706 -22.38 -11.15 -24.46
N ASN A 707 -21.87 -10.95 -25.68
CA ASN A 707 -22.62 -10.33 -26.79
C ASN A 707 -23.17 -8.92 -26.44
N SER A 708 -22.39 -8.12 -25.70
CA SER A 708 -22.77 -6.80 -25.19
C SER A 708 -21.88 -5.70 -25.76
N ARG A 709 -22.38 -4.46 -25.82
CA ARG A 709 -21.70 -3.31 -26.43
C ARG A 709 -21.53 -2.14 -25.46
N PHE A 710 -20.41 -1.43 -25.61
CA PHE A 710 -20.09 -0.15 -24.98
C PHE A 710 -19.87 0.91 -26.09
N GLU A 711 -20.63 2.02 -26.10
CA GLU A 711 -20.57 3.08 -27.15
C GLU A 711 -20.36 4.47 -26.52
N ASP A 712 -19.57 5.36 -27.15
CA ASP A 712 -19.42 6.78 -26.73
C ASP A 712 -19.06 6.90 -25.23
N SER A 713 -17.97 6.24 -24.82
CA SER A 713 -17.45 6.42 -23.46
C SER A 713 -16.54 7.63 -23.39
N ARG A 714 -16.97 8.62 -22.62
CA ARG A 714 -16.29 9.90 -22.36
C ARG A 714 -15.49 9.89 -21.04
N GLY A 715 -15.40 8.74 -20.37
CA GLY A 715 -14.50 8.50 -19.24
C GLY A 715 -13.03 8.32 -19.67
N GLU A 716 -12.15 7.98 -18.71
CA GLU A 716 -10.80 7.50 -19.09
C GLU A 716 -10.84 6.04 -19.57
N ASP A 717 -11.83 5.28 -19.11
CA ASP A 717 -12.00 3.85 -19.38
C ASP A 717 -13.45 3.62 -19.86
N ALA A 718 -13.71 2.80 -20.89
CA ALA A 718 -15.09 2.34 -21.18
C ALA A 718 -15.50 1.22 -20.21
N LEU A 719 -14.61 0.25 -20.00
CA LEU A 719 -14.73 -0.80 -18.99
C LEU A 719 -13.44 -0.88 -18.17
N ASN A 720 -13.55 -0.75 -16.85
CA ASN A 720 -12.43 -0.93 -15.91
C ASN A 720 -12.75 -2.08 -14.94
N ILE A 721 -11.89 -3.09 -14.86
CA ILE A 721 -12.05 -4.23 -13.94
C ILE A 721 -10.84 -4.28 -13.02
N VAL A 722 -11.08 -4.41 -11.71
CA VAL A 722 -10.08 -4.16 -10.67
C VAL A 722 -10.16 -5.20 -9.55
N HIS A 723 -9.07 -5.93 -9.29
CA HIS A 723 -8.99 -7.01 -8.28
C HIS A 723 -10.10 -8.06 -8.41
N ALA A 724 -10.40 -8.49 -9.64
CA ALA A 724 -11.49 -9.42 -9.94
C ALA A 724 -11.12 -10.40 -11.08
N LYS A 725 -11.90 -11.46 -11.23
CA LYS A 725 -11.85 -12.34 -12.41
C LYS A 725 -12.89 -11.95 -13.45
N PHE A 726 -12.61 -12.21 -14.73
CA PHE A 726 -13.54 -11.88 -15.80
C PHE A 726 -13.53 -12.83 -17.00
N GLU A 727 -14.66 -12.89 -17.71
CA GLU A 727 -14.77 -13.42 -19.07
C GLU A 727 -15.56 -12.42 -19.94
N LEU A 728 -14.87 -11.74 -20.86
CA LEU A 728 -15.48 -10.89 -21.89
C LEU A 728 -15.56 -11.70 -23.19
N LYS A 729 -16.77 -12.01 -23.66
CA LYS A 729 -16.95 -12.81 -24.87
C LYS A 729 -17.89 -12.13 -25.88
N ASP A 730 -17.43 -12.06 -27.13
CA ASP A 730 -18.14 -11.48 -28.26
C ASP A 730 -18.66 -10.06 -27.95
N ILE A 731 -17.88 -9.28 -27.21
CA ILE A 731 -18.22 -7.91 -26.83
C ILE A 731 -17.77 -6.89 -27.89
N GLU A 732 -18.40 -5.73 -27.90
CA GLU A 732 -18.04 -4.62 -28.77
C GLU A 732 -17.76 -3.36 -27.93
N ILE A 733 -16.59 -2.72 -28.11
CA ILE A 733 -16.29 -1.42 -27.50
C ILE A 733 -15.98 -0.45 -28.64
N ILE A 734 -16.79 0.60 -28.77
CA ILE A 734 -16.84 1.47 -29.95
C ILE A 734 -16.83 2.93 -29.51
N ASP A 735 -16.03 3.76 -30.20
CA ASP A 735 -15.92 5.21 -30.05
C ASP A 735 -15.67 5.65 -28.59
N THR A 736 -14.41 5.57 -28.13
CA THR A 736 -14.01 5.92 -26.76
C THR A 736 -13.07 7.12 -26.71
N ALA A 737 -13.22 7.97 -25.69
CA ALA A 737 -12.39 9.16 -25.51
C ALA A 737 -10.94 8.80 -25.16
N SER A 738 -10.72 7.79 -24.31
CA SER A 738 -9.41 7.20 -24.02
C SER A 738 -9.49 5.67 -24.13
N ASP A 739 -9.27 4.95 -23.03
CA ASP A 739 -8.95 3.52 -23.06
C ASP A 739 -10.24 2.68 -23.12
N ALA A 740 -10.22 1.57 -23.86
CA ALA A 740 -11.40 0.74 -24.08
C ALA A 740 -11.62 -0.24 -22.93
N PHE A 741 -10.60 -1.04 -22.61
CA PHE A 741 -10.58 -1.92 -21.44
C PHE A 741 -9.31 -1.74 -20.62
N ASP A 742 -9.47 -1.39 -19.33
CA ASP A 742 -8.41 -1.34 -18.32
C ASP A 742 -8.58 -2.50 -17.31
N GLY A 743 -7.50 -3.27 -17.11
CA GLY A 743 -7.41 -4.35 -16.12
C GLY A 743 -6.33 -4.11 -15.05
N ASP A 744 -6.74 -3.68 -13.85
CA ASP A 744 -5.87 -3.47 -12.68
C ASP A 744 -5.94 -4.72 -11.75
N PHE A 745 -4.89 -5.56 -11.76
CA PHE A 745 -4.74 -6.77 -10.91
C PHE A 745 -5.84 -7.83 -11.11
N VAL A 746 -6.14 -8.13 -12.37
CA VAL A 746 -7.21 -9.03 -12.82
C VAL A 746 -6.69 -10.36 -13.37
N ASN A 747 -7.57 -11.37 -13.41
CA ASN A 747 -7.30 -12.67 -14.04
C ASN A 747 -8.48 -13.03 -14.94
N GLY A 748 -8.30 -13.17 -16.26
CA GLY A 748 -9.47 -13.29 -17.14
C GLY A 748 -9.18 -13.47 -18.62
N ARG A 749 -10.24 -13.39 -19.44
CA ARG A 749 -10.16 -13.66 -20.88
C ARG A 749 -11.02 -12.71 -21.70
N VAL A 750 -10.49 -12.27 -22.83
CA VAL A 750 -11.21 -11.57 -23.90
C VAL A 750 -11.30 -12.51 -25.10
N ILE A 751 -12.51 -12.83 -25.57
CA ILE A 751 -12.75 -13.86 -26.59
C ILE A 751 -13.67 -13.30 -27.67
N GLY A 752 -13.20 -13.27 -28.92
CA GLY A 752 -13.93 -12.66 -30.04
C GLY A 752 -14.09 -11.14 -29.88
N GLY A 753 -15.13 -10.59 -30.49
CA GLY A 753 -15.49 -9.17 -30.34
C GLY A 753 -14.70 -8.17 -31.19
N LEU A 754 -15.05 -6.90 -31.03
CA LEU A 754 -14.55 -5.76 -31.81
C LEU A 754 -14.28 -4.54 -30.91
N PHE A 755 -13.08 -3.97 -31.04
CA PHE A 755 -12.65 -2.74 -30.39
C PHE A 755 -12.37 -1.72 -31.50
N GLN A 756 -13.17 -0.64 -31.60
CA GLN A 756 -13.11 0.28 -32.74
C GLN A 756 -13.19 1.77 -32.34
N GLY A 757 -12.34 2.63 -32.92
CA GLY A 757 -12.42 4.08 -32.72
C GLY A 757 -11.95 4.51 -31.32
N ILE A 758 -10.84 3.91 -30.86
CA ILE A 758 -10.40 3.98 -29.46
C ILE A 758 -9.40 5.11 -29.26
N GLY A 759 -9.73 6.07 -28.40
CA GLY A 759 -8.84 7.17 -28.00
C GLY A 759 -9.05 8.49 -28.73
N HIS A 760 -10.29 8.88 -29.00
CA HIS A 760 -10.61 10.08 -29.78
C HIS A 760 -10.33 11.42 -29.05
N ALA A 761 -10.05 11.43 -27.74
CA ALA A 761 -9.48 12.59 -27.03
C ALA A 761 -7.94 12.62 -27.11
N GLY A 762 -7.34 11.64 -27.80
CA GLY A 762 -5.91 11.50 -28.09
C GLY A 762 -5.18 10.75 -26.98
N GLY A 763 -4.48 9.68 -27.36
CA GLY A 763 -4.16 8.57 -26.46
C GLY A 763 -5.38 7.68 -26.25
N GLY A 764 -5.15 6.37 -26.16
CA GLY A 764 -6.22 5.37 -26.06
C GLY A 764 -5.66 3.98 -26.31
N ASP A 765 -5.70 3.11 -25.31
CA ASP A 765 -5.31 1.71 -25.43
C ASP A 765 -6.54 0.79 -25.55
N GLY A 766 -6.46 -0.21 -26.44
CA GLY A 766 -7.55 -1.17 -26.69
C GLY A 766 -7.74 -2.14 -25.52
N VAL A 767 -6.64 -2.69 -25.04
CA VAL A 767 -6.54 -3.39 -23.76
C VAL A 767 -5.27 -2.90 -23.07
N ASP A 768 -5.36 -2.14 -21.99
CA ASP A 768 -4.22 -1.93 -21.07
C ASP A 768 -4.40 -2.77 -19.79
N ILE A 769 -3.32 -3.39 -19.33
CA ILE A 769 -3.34 -4.18 -18.09
C ILE A 769 -2.13 -3.90 -17.20
N SER A 770 -2.37 -3.99 -15.89
CA SER A 770 -1.42 -3.70 -14.81
C SER A 770 -1.44 -4.85 -13.80
N GLY A 771 -0.28 -5.44 -13.50
CA GLY A 771 -0.13 -6.56 -12.56
C GLY A 771 -1.10 -7.75 -12.72
N SER A 772 -1.50 -8.08 -13.96
CA SER A 772 -2.59 -9.00 -14.30
C SER A 772 -2.13 -10.22 -15.13
N ASP A 773 -2.97 -11.24 -15.29
CA ASP A 773 -2.70 -12.41 -16.15
C ASP A 773 -3.94 -12.76 -16.99
N ILE A 774 -3.89 -12.56 -18.32
CA ILE A 774 -5.08 -12.68 -19.19
C ILE A 774 -4.81 -13.35 -20.55
N GLU A 775 -5.87 -13.90 -21.15
CA GLU A 775 -5.89 -14.37 -22.55
C GLU A 775 -6.68 -13.40 -23.45
N VAL A 776 -6.24 -13.19 -24.69
CA VAL A 776 -6.97 -12.44 -25.74
C VAL A 776 -7.04 -13.29 -27.01
N ILE A 777 -8.24 -13.73 -27.41
CA ILE A 777 -8.42 -14.79 -28.40
C ILE A 777 -9.42 -14.35 -29.48
N GLY A 778 -8.98 -14.20 -30.74
CA GLY A 778 -9.87 -13.92 -31.87
C GLY A 778 -10.46 -12.51 -31.93
N THR A 779 -10.03 -11.59 -31.05
CA THR A 779 -10.52 -10.21 -30.98
C THR A 779 -10.01 -9.35 -32.14
N ARG A 780 -10.82 -8.39 -32.58
CA ARG A 780 -10.48 -7.42 -33.63
C ARG A 780 -10.29 -6.03 -33.05
N PHE A 781 -9.22 -5.33 -33.46
CA PHE A 781 -8.90 -3.96 -33.09
C PHE A 781 -8.81 -3.09 -34.36
N ILE A 782 -9.55 -1.99 -34.42
CA ILE A 782 -9.66 -1.11 -35.59
C ILE A 782 -9.56 0.35 -35.15
N ASP A 783 -8.65 1.14 -35.72
CA ASP A 783 -8.45 2.56 -35.38
C ASP A 783 -8.25 2.80 -33.86
N VAL A 784 -7.10 2.35 -33.35
CA VAL A 784 -6.69 2.51 -31.94
C VAL A 784 -5.58 3.55 -31.83
N ASN A 785 -5.81 4.59 -31.03
CA ASN A 785 -4.95 5.79 -31.04
C ASN A 785 -3.52 5.51 -30.54
N ASP A 786 -3.33 4.79 -29.43
CA ASP A 786 -2.00 4.48 -28.89
C ASP A 786 -1.60 3.00 -29.07
N LYS A 787 -2.08 2.04 -28.25
CA LYS A 787 -1.72 0.60 -28.37
C LYS A 787 -2.97 -0.28 -28.44
N SER A 788 -3.07 -1.17 -29.43
CA SER A 788 -4.18 -2.15 -29.46
C SER A 788 -4.09 -3.16 -28.32
N LEU A 789 -2.90 -3.70 -28.06
CA LEU A 789 -2.59 -4.51 -26.87
C LEU A 789 -1.48 -3.86 -26.06
N SER A 790 -1.70 -3.66 -24.77
CA SER A 790 -0.79 -2.97 -23.86
C SER A 790 -0.65 -3.74 -22.55
N VAL A 791 0.56 -4.20 -22.27
CA VAL A 791 0.84 -5.12 -21.16
C VAL A 791 1.83 -4.46 -20.21
N GLY A 792 1.45 -4.21 -18.96
CA GLY A 792 2.22 -3.38 -18.03
C GLY A 792 2.47 -3.95 -16.64
N GLU A 793 3.52 -3.45 -16.01
CA GLU A 793 3.74 -3.52 -14.55
C GLU A 793 3.82 -4.93 -13.98
N GLY A 794 4.47 -5.83 -14.71
CA GLY A 794 4.65 -7.24 -14.36
C GLY A 794 3.48 -8.13 -14.78
N SER A 795 2.65 -7.70 -15.72
CA SER A 795 1.54 -8.50 -16.26
C SER A 795 2.02 -9.62 -17.20
N SER A 796 1.13 -10.58 -17.41
CA SER A 796 1.20 -11.63 -18.41
C SER A 796 0.00 -11.51 -19.35
N MET A 797 0.22 -11.68 -20.65
CA MET A 797 -0.84 -11.74 -21.67
C MET A 797 -0.51 -12.83 -22.69
N VAL A 798 -1.50 -13.67 -23.02
CA VAL A 798 -1.43 -14.62 -24.15
C VAL A 798 -2.46 -14.20 -25.21
N ALA A 799 -1.97 -13.69 -26.33
CA ALA A 799 -2.78 -13.25 -27.47
C ALA A 799 -2.73 -14.27 -28.61
N SER A 800 -3.88 -14.62 -29.20
CA SER A 800 -3.95 -15.55 -30.33
C SER A 800 -5.07 -15.23 -31.32
N SER A 801 -4.78 -15.41 -32.62
CA SER A 801 -5.73 -15.11 -33.72
C SER A 801 -6.29 -13.68 -33.70
N VAL A 802 -5.54 -12.74 -33.16
CA VAL A 802 -5.93 -11.32 -33.05
C VAL A 802 -5.72 -10.62 -34.39
N THR A 803 -6.65 -9.76 -34.78
CA THR A 803 -6.50 -8.90 -35.97
C THR A 803 -6.45 -7.44 -35.53
N ILE A 804 -5.35 -6.75 -35.82
CA ILE A 804 -5.16 -5.32 -35.53
C ILE A 804 -5.02 -4.59 -36.86
N SER A 805 -5.82 -3.56 -37.10
CA SER A 805 -5.74 -2.70 -38.29
C SER A 805 -5.82 -1.23 -37.90
N GLN A 806 -4.93 -0.39 -38.41
CA GLN A 806 -4.86 1.06 -38.13
C GLN A 806 -4.66 1.33 -36.62
N THR A 807 -3.41 1.42 -36.18
CA THR A 807 -3.10 1.59 -34.74
C THR A 807 -1.88 2.49 -34.55
N GLY A 808 -1.67 3.05 -33.35
CA GLY A 808 -0.39 3.63 -33.00
C GLY A 808 0.71 2.57 -32.98
N THR A 809 0.63 1.65 -32.02
CA THR A 809 1.46 0.45 -31.90
C THR A 809 0.55 -0.77 -31.93
N GLY A 810 0.98 -1.88 -32.52
CA GLY A 810 0.23 -3.14 -32.50
C GLY A 810 0.10 -3.69 -31.09
N ALA A 811 1.18 -4.25 -30.57
CA ALA A 811 1.27 -4.73 -29.19
C ALA A 811 2.52 -4.22 -28.46
N ALA A 812 2.39 -3.88 -27.19
CA ALA A 812 3.48 -3.39 -26.37
C ALA A 812 3.57 -4.12 -25.01
N SER A 813 4.78 -4.57 -24.66
CA SER A 813 5.10 -5.12 -23.35
C SER A 813 6.00 -4.15 -22.59
N LYS A 814 5.57 -3.77 -21.39
CA LYS A 814 6.14 -2.68 -20.57
C LYS A 814 6.53 -3.22 -19.20
N ASP A 815 7.60 -2.71 -18.61
CA ASP A 815 7.83 -2.75 -17.15
C ASP A 815 7.74 -4.15 -16.53
N GLY A 816 8.72 -5.01 -16.84
CA GLY A 816 8.82 -6.37 -16.29
C GLY A 816 7.82 -7.39 -16.84
N SER A 817 6.94 -7.00 -17.75
CA SER A 817 5.83 -7.83 -18.24
C SER A 817 6.23 -8.85 -19.32
N LYS A 818 5.30 -9.76 -19.62
CA LYS A 818 5.39 -10.76 -20.69
C LYS A 818 4.16 -10.72 -21.58
N LEU A 819 4.39 -10.73 -22.89
CA LEU A 819 3.38 -11.00 -23.91
C LEU A 819 3.81 -12.24 -24.71
N GLU A 820 2.91 -13.19 -24.89
CA GLU A 820 2.98 -14.18 -25.97
C GLU A 820 1.93 -13.79 -27.01
N ILE A 821 2.29 -13.68 -28.29
CA ILE A 821 1.33 -13.35 -29.36
C ILE A 821 1.52 -14.27 -30.57
N LYS A 822 0.45 -14.90 -31.05
CA LYS A 822 0.56 -15.84 -32.17
C LYS A 822 -0.60 -15.87 -33.15
N ASP A 823 -0.35 -16.41 -34.34
CA ASP A 823 -1.36 -16.63 -35.39
C ASP A 823 -2.13 -15.35 -35.74
N SER A 824 -1.50 -14.18 -35.61
CA SER A 824 -2.15 -12.86 -35.53
C SER A 824 -1.66 -11.91 -36.63
N THR A 825 -2.52 -10.98 -37.03
CA THR A 825 -2.24 -9.99 -38.10
C THR A 825 -2.19 -8.58 -37.54
N ILE A 826 -1.20 -7.79 -37.95
CA ILE A 826 -1.09 -6.35 -37.64
C ILE A 826 -0.87 -5.57 -38.93
N GLU A 827 -1.83 -4.73 -39.29
CA GLU A 827 -1.86 -3.90 -40.50
C GLU A 827 -1.88 -2.41 -40.16
N GLY A 828 -1.02 -1.62 -40.81
CA GLY A 828 -1.07 -0.15 -40.73
C GLY A 828 -0.80 0.43 -39.33
N ALA A 829 0.07 -0.20 -38.54
CA ALA A 829 0.58 0.44 -37.32
C ALA A 829 1.50 1.62 -37.67
N GLN A 830 1.44 2.70 -36.88
CA GLN A 830 2.12 3.96 -37.19
C GLN A 830 3.50 4.12 -36.52
N VAL A 831 3.79 3.34 -35.47
CA VAL A 831 5.01 3.48 -34.64
C VAL A 831 5.89 2.24 -34.72
N ALA A 832 5.29 1.07 -34.49
CA ALA A 832 5.88 -0.26 -34.63
C ALA A 832 4.75 -1.30 -34.51
N ASN A 833 4.94 -2.50 -35.08
CA ASN A 833 3.99 -3.60 -34.85
C ASN A 833 4.14 -4.17 -33.42
N LEU A 834 5.36 -4.39 -32.95
CA LEU A 834 5.67 -4.87 -31.58
C LEU A 834 6.66 -3.94 -30.84
N MET A 835 6.48 -3.72 -29.53
CA MET A 835 7.42 -2.92 -28.70
C MET A 835 7.66 -3.50 -27.30
N ALA A 836 8.92 -3.62 -26.86
CA ALA A 836 9.28 -4.08 -25.50
C ALA A 836 10.19 -3.06 -24.81
N TYR A 837 9.75 -2.43 -23.70
CA TYR A 837 10.49 -1.33 -23.08
C TYR A 837 10.21 -1.09 -21.57
N MET A 838 10.99 -0.17 -20.97
CA MET A 838 10.92 0.25 -19.57
C MET A 838 10.49 1.72 -19.43
N LYS A 839 9.24 1.93 -18.99
CA LYS A 839 8.60 3.19 -18.56
C LYS A 839 8.79 3.41 -17.05
N LYS A 840 8.69 2.35 -16.24
CA LYS A 840 8.97 2.25 -14.79
C LYS A 840 10.14 1.26 -14.53
N PRO A 841 11.41 1.74 -14.53
CA PRO A 841 12.61 0.88 -14.35
C PRO A 841 12.67 0.03 -13.06
N GLU A 842 11.80 0.31 -12.10
CA GLU A 842 11.57 -0.43 -10.86
C GLU A 842 11.02 -1.85 -11.06
N TYR A 843 10.42 -2.16 -12.21
CA TYR A 843 9.96 -3.52 -12.57
C TYR A 843 10.99 -4.30 -13.40
N GLY A 844 11.92 -3.62 -14.08
CA GLY A 844 12.88 -4.24 -15.00
C GLY A 844 12.38 -4.36 -16.45
N GLY A 845 13.17 -5.04 -17.29
CA GLY A 845 12.92 -5.17 -18.73
C GLY A 845 11.73 -6.07 -19.06
N ALA A 846 11.03 -5.74 -20.14
CA ALA A 846 9.84 -6.45 -20.60
C ALA A 846 10.16 -7.49 -21.69
N THR A 847 9.22 -8.38 -21.97
CA THR A 847 9.37 -9.45 -22.98
C THR A 847 8.16 -9.58 -23.89
N ILE A 848 8.41 -9.84 -25.18
CA ILE A 848 7.44 -10.37 -26.15
C ILE A 848 8.03 -11.63 -26.75
N ASP A 849 7.24 -12.69 -26.85
CA ASP A 849 7.47 -13.82 -27.75
C ASP A 849 6.37 -13.84 -28.82
N ALA A 850 6.75 -14.03 -30.08
CA ALA A 850 5.82 -13.91 -31.21
C ALA A 850 6.00 -15.05 -32.22
N GLU A 851 4.91 -15.70 -32.64
CA GLU A 851 4.93 -16.86 -33.55
C GLU A 851 3.87 -16.71 -34.66
N ASN A 852 4.22 -17.03 -35.91
CA ASN A 852 3.28 -17.01 -37.05
C ASN A 852 2.54 -15.66 -37.20
N MET A 853 3.32 -14.56 -37.21
CA MET A 853 2.79 -13.20 -37.28
C MET A 853 2.75 -12.67 -38.73
N GLN A 854 1.61 -12.11 -39.13
CA GLN A 854 1.50 -11.38 -40.40
C GLN A 854 1.57 -9.86 -40.15
N PHE A 855 2.60 -9.21 -40.69
CA PHE A 855 2.77 -7.75 -40.65
C PHE A 855 2.49 -7.15 -42.03
N VAL A 856 1.66 -6.09 -42.09
CA VAL A 856 1.26 -5.42 -43.34
C VAL A 856 1.49 -3.91 -43.25
N GLY A 857 2.37 -3.39 -44.11
CA GLY A 857 2.78 -1.98 -44.18
C GLY A 857 4.26 -1.76 -43.88
N ASP A 858 4.77 -0.56 -44.17
CA ASP A 858 6.20 -0.21 -44.17
C ASP A 858 6.80 0.12 -42.79
N VAL A 859 6.05 -0.10 -41.70
CA VAL A 859 6.49 0.20 -40.33
C VAL A 859 7.43 -0.87 -39.79
N VAL A 860 8.30 -0.51 -38.84
CA VAL A 860 9.21 -1.46 -38.20
C VAL A 860 8.44 -2.57 -37.47
N ALA A 861 8.79 -3.83 -37.76
CA ALA A 861 8.12 -5.01 -37.20
C ALA A 861 8.23 -5.08 -35.67
N ALA A 862 9.39 -4.75 -35.11
CA ALA A 862 9.61 -4.81 -33.67
C ALA A 862 10.67 -3.79 -33.19
N ARG A 863 10.46 -3.26 -31.97
CA ARG A 863 11.44 -2.41 -31.26
C ARG A 863 11.68 -2.92 -29.84
N ALA A 864 12.85 -3.49 -29.58
CA ALA A 864 13.26 -3.95 -28.25
C ALA A 864 14.21 -2.93 -27.61
N GLN A 865 13.86 -2.34 -26.47
CA GLN A 865 14.79 -1.50 -25.72
C GLN A 865 15.88 -2.35 -25.06
N LEU A 866 17.11 -1.85 -24.97
CA LEU A 866 18.21 -2.40 -24.16
C LEU A 866 17.72 -2.87 -22.77
N GLY A 867 17.86 -4.17 -22.51
CA GLY A 867 17.42 -4.83 -21.27
C GLY A 867 16.03 -5.48 -21.33
N SER A 868 15.25 -5.19 -22.38
CA SER A 868 14.02 -5.89 -22.77
C SER A 868 14.32 -6.85 -23.94
N ARG A 869 13.39 -7.74 -24.31
CA ARG A 869 13.57 -8.71 -25.42
C ARG A 869 12.30 -8.86 -26.26
N ILE A 870 12.47 -9.01 -27.57
CA ILE A 870 11.44 -9.53 -28.48
C ILE A 870 12.04 -10.72 -29.23
N THR A 871 11.26 -11.79 -29.38
CA THR A 871 11.53 -12.91 -30.30
C THR A 871 10.39 -13.02 -31.32
N ILE A 872 10.72 -13.34 -32.58
CA ILE A 872 9.77 -13.56 -33.68
C ILE A 872 10.16 -14.85 -34.40
N ASP A 873 9.28 -15.84 -34.39
CA ASP A 873 9.51 -17.21 -34.91
C ASP A 873 10.83 -17.81 -34.36
N GLY A 874 11.07 -17.60 -33.06
CA GLY A 874 12.29 -17.99 -32.35
C GLY A 874 13.52 -17.09 -32.57
N ASN A 875 13.48 -16.13 -33.50
CA ASN A 875 14.60 -15.24 -33.81
C ASN A 875 14.58 -14.00 -32.90
N ALA A 876 15.69 -13.71 -32.23
CA ALA A 876 15.78 -12.53 -31.35
C ALA A 876 15.94 -11.23 -32.15
N VAL A 877 15.13 -10.23 -31.82
CA VAL A 877 15.23 -8.86 -32.36
C VAL A 877 16.39 -8.12 -31.67
N GLU A 878 17.20 -7.38 -32.42
CA GLU A 878 18.30 -6.59 -31.87
C GLU A 878 17.78 -5.47 -30.95
N SER A 879 18.46 -5.26 -29.82
CA SER A 879 18.03 -4.30 -28.79
C SER A 879 18.70 -2.93 -28.94
N GLU A 880 17.90 -1.87 -28.96
CA GLU A 880 18.30 -0.48 -29.21
C GLU A 880 18.07 0.45 -28.00
N ASP A 881 18.64 1.67 -28.03
CA ASP A 881 18.33 2.69 -27.01
C ASP A 881 17.05 3.47 -27.37
N VAL A 882 15.94 3.09 -26.75
CA VAL A 882 14.64 3.75 -26.92
C VAL A 882 14.50 4.86 -25.87
N ASP A 883 14.46 6.15 -26.26
CA ASP A 883 14.04 7.21 -25.33
C ASP A 883 12.53 7.20 -25.13
N VAL A 884 12.08 6.31 -24.25
CA VAL A 884 10.69 6.21 -23.77
C VAL A 884 10.17 7.57 -23.25
N LYS A 885 11.02 8.46 -22.74
CA LYS A 885 10.59 9.80 -22.28
C LYS A 885 10.31 10.76 -23.43
N ASN A 886 10.87 10.52 -24.61
CA ASN A 886 10.55 11.27 -25.81
C ASN A 886 9.29 10.71 -26.49
N LEU A 887 9.12 9.38 -26.52
CA LEU A 887 7.88 8.74 -27.01
C LEU A 887 6.65 9.30 -26.29
N TYR A 888 6.60 9.24 -24.96
CA TYR A 888 5.49 9.80 -24.14
C TYR A 888 5.40 11.35 -24.13
N LYS A 889 6.22 12.06 -24.90
CA LYS A 889 6.12 13.52 -25.13
C LYS A 889 5.68 13.90 -26.53
N THR A 890 5.82 12.99 -27.49
CA THR A 890 5.64 13.27 -28.92
C THR A 890 4.60 12.31 -29.50
N VAL A 891 4.94 11.04 -29.64
CA VAL A 891 4.14 10.04 -30.36
C VAL A 891 3.06 9.39 -29.47
N MET A 892 3.38 9.13 -28.19
CA MET A 892 2.50 8.51 -27.18
C MET A 892 2.03 9.55 -26.14
N LYS A 893 1.69 10.76 -26.58
CA LYS A 893 1.25 11.86 -25.72
C LYS A 893 -0.25 12.06 -25.91
N LYS A 894 -1.04 12.10 -24.82
CA LYS A 894 -2.48 12.42 -24.92
C LYS A 894 -2.70 13.74 -25.68
N GLY A 895 -3.64 13.76 -26.62
CA GLY A 895 -3.83 14.83 -27.62
C GLY A 895 -2.60 15.12 -28.49
N ALA A 896 -2.07 14.11 -29.21
CA ALA A 896 -0.98 14.25 -30.20
C ALA A 896 -1.37 13.87 -31.64
N ARG A 897 -2.63 13.48 -31.83
CA ARG A 897 -3.33 13.24 -33.10
C ARG A 897 -4.65 13.98 -33.03
#